data_AF-A0AAW0VQ98-F1
#
_entry.id   AF-A0AAW0VQ98-F1
#
_cell.length_a   1.000
_cell.length_b   1.000
_cell.length_c   1.000
_cell.angle_alpha   90.00
_cell.angle_beta   90.00
_cell.angle_gamma   90.00
#
_symmetry.space_group_name_H-M   'P 1'
#
loop_
_entity.id
_entity.type
_entity.pdbx_description
1 polymer ?
#
loop_
_entity_poly.entity_id
_entity_poly.type
_entity_poly.pdbx_seq_one_letter_code
_entity_poly.pdbx_strand_id
1 'polypeptide(L)'
;QNCVAREYRCLDNLQMKMKNKSQQEDLRNLILLFIVLFLIHEAKDPKLLWKPIFSCLVNDSRPYVSSSNHHDWLDNVARKLDTSYRRSYYEDIFVGFVDVLKKFFQSTKIERFSDQSFDHIDSLTRKALILCSEENFPVFMHLIVSVAYVDGNSEVNCVCQTKPLHHAAARNNMSAVTYLLNLGASCTVKDKCGNTPAHYAYMMGHRTMGEFLNVQEVQKEKNIMGRSPESVWEDFKTYMSQYKLNIEKCHTNKLQEQNTEEMLIKLHLEHLKEIWQSKGIRETVKEAHVNFTEGETREVKQAVQQLLTEIHNEVVKRNTLFEGELQLLGSSSDNVRLYCPDEYDVNITLKRISCLSDGDFSLKLEDSSEKYSLRNIIVSANNEGKKYLIHSSYIQDTFYDEVKQCLINMNFENKQLAPVLPGLKKTQVGVGLSLTWSGRQYPLLLVDIDIVLTIRAKWPDNLSKPKLLSPNINNVFLNSIGENEWRFSFAIAENHIMKTLPEDHRLVFLACKMVLASLKVEGWVPRQIKKQFTYWDARQFRIKPPGGFSLKNAFFLELEETIKNLSWRKKTLLEKIQSVFQRMCIQDNNTVRDGRIAAYFGGDTEKSPLCSGAAVIYSILETFKEISKNNKESIKYEI
;
A
#
# COMPACT_ATOMS: atom_id res chain seq x y z
N GLN A 1 17.49 -25.40 -12.02
CA GLN A 1 17.75 -24.99 -13.41
C GLN A 1 17.27 -26.03 -14.43
N ASN A 2 17.60 -27.32 -14.28
CA ASN A 2 17.18 -28.37 -15.24
C ASN A 2 15.66 -28.55 -15.43
N CYS A 3 14.83 -28.33 -14.39
CA CYS A 3 13.37 -28.39 -14.53
C CYS A 3 12.80 -27.21 -15.33
N VAL A 4 13.27 -25.99 -15.04
CA VAL A 4 12.79 -24.75 -15.68
C VAL A 4 13.15 -24.72 -17.18
N ALA A 5 14.36 -25.17 -17.55
CA ALA A 5 14.76 -25.29 -18.96
C ALA A 5 13.98 -26.36 -19.74
N ARG A 6 13.41 -27.35 -19.04
CA ARG A 6 12.48 -28.31 -19.64
C ARG A 6 11.10 -27.69 -19.82
N GLU A 7 10.65 -26.89 -18.85
CA GLU A 7 9.38 -26.17 -18.92
C GLU A 7 9.33 -25.20 -20.10
N TYR A 8 10.37 -24.37 -20.30
CA TYR A 8 10.50 -23.50 -21.48
C TYR A 8 10.39 -24.27 -22.79
N ARG A 9 11.19 -25.33 -22.96
CA ARG A 9 11.17 -26.15 -24.19
C ARG A 9 9.80 -26.78 -24.46
N CYS A 10 9.08 -27.20 -23.41
CA CYS A 10 7.73 -27.73 -23.57
C CYS A 10 6.74 -26.67 -24.08
N LEU A 11 6.85 -25.43 -23.57
CA LEU A 11 6.02 -24.30 -23.99
C LEU A 11 6.36 -23.83 -25.41
N ASP A 12 7.64 -23.72 -25.76
CA ASP A 12 8.10 -23.41 -27.12
C ASP A 12 7.59 -24.47 -28.12
N ASN A 13 7.66 -25.75 -27.75
CA ASN A 13 7.14 -26.84 -28.59
C ASN A 13 5.61 -26.77 -28.75
N LEU A 14 4.89 -26.30 -27.73
CA LEU A 14 3.44 -26.10 -27.80
C LEU A 14 3.10 -24.98 -28.80
N GLN A 15 3.85 -23.88 -28.75
CA GLN A 15 3.77 -22.79 -29.72
C GLN A 15 4.06 -23.28 -31.14
N MET A 16 5.14 -24.04 -31.36
CA MET A 16 5.53 -24.57 -32.68
C MET A 16 4.48 -25.53 -33.28
N LYS A 17 3.66 -26.18 -32.45
CA LYS A 17 2.59 -27.08 -32.92
C LYS A 17 1.38 -26.34 -33.50
N MET A 18 1.21 -25.04 -33.20
CA MET A 18 0.09 -24.23 -33.70
C MET A 18 0.45 -23.62 -35.06
N LYS A 19 -0.08 -24.21 -36.14
CA LYS A 19 0.35 -23.91 -37.52
C LYS A 19 -0.37 -22.74 -38.18
N ASN A 20 -1.53 -22.33 -37.66
CA ASN A 20 -2.32 -21.24 -38.24
C ASN A 20 -2.64 -20.14 -37.22
N LYS A 21 -2.96 -18.94 -37.73
CA LYS A 21 -3.20 -17.74 -36.93
C LYS A 21 -4.33 -17.90 -35.91
N SER A 22 -5.42 -18.59 -36.28
CA SER A 22 -6.55 -18.89 -35.40
C SER A 22 -6.13 -19.75 -34.19
N GLN A 23 -5.36 -20.82 -34.43
CA GLN A 23 -4.87 -21.71 -33.37
C GLN A 23 -3.92 -21.00 -32.40
N GLN A 24 -3.09 -20.08 -32.92
CA GLN A 24 -2.21 -19.26 -32.10
C GLN A 24 -3.01 -18.26 -31.25
N GLU A 25 -4.09 -17.71 -31.79
CA GLU A 25 -4.98 -16.78 -31.10
C GLU A 25 -5.82 -17.48 -30.03
N ASP A 26 -6.33 -18.68 -30.29
CA ASP A 26 -7.03 -19.52 -29.31
C ASP A 26 -6.11 -19.94 -28.16
N LEU A 27 -4.89 -20.36 -28.48
CA LEU A 27 -3.87 -20.70 -27.47
C LEU A 27 -3.50 -19.48 -26.62
N ARG A 28 -3.33 -18.32 -27.25
CA ARG A 28 -3.08 -17.05 -26.57
C ARG A 28 -4.21 -16.72 -25.61
N ASN A 29 -5.47 -16.74 -26.07
CA ASN A 29 -6.64 -16.46 -25.24
C ASN A 29 -6.77 -17.43 -24.08
N LEU A 30 -6.44 -18.70 -24.31
CA LEU A 30 -6.45 -19.73 -23.28
C LEU A 30 -5.41 -19.46 -22.18
N ILE A 31 -4.18 -19.16 -22.59
CA ILE A 31 -3.09 -18.83 -21.65
C ILE A 31 -3.44 -17.58 -20.85
N LEU A 32 -3.97 -16.54 -21.52
CA LEU A 32 -4.42 -15.32 -20.87
C LEU A 32 -5.54 -15.60 -19.85
N LEU A 33 -6.54 -16.41 -20.20
CA LEU A 33 -7.61 -16.82 -19.28
C LEU A 33 -7.07 -17.58 -18.05
N PHE A 34 -6.09 -18.47 -18.22
CA PHE A 34 -5.48 -19.17 -17.09
C PHE A 34 -4.68 -18.25 -16.16
N ILE A 35 -3.98 -17.27 -16.74
CA ILE A 35 -3.21 -16.28 -16.00
C ILE A 35 -4.14 -15.35 -15.21
N VAL A 36 -5.27 -14.96 -15.81
CA VAL A 36 -6.36 -14.24 -15.12
C VAL A 36 -6.84 -15.01 -13.90
N LEU A 37 -7.08 -16.32 -14.03
CA LEU A 37 -7.56 -17.17 -12.93
C LEU A 37 -6.53 -17.35 -11.83
N PHE A 38 -5.25 -17.44 -12.21
CA PHE A 38 -4.13 -17.47 -11.27
C PHE A 38 -4.05 -16.19 -10.42
N LEU A 39 -4.31 -15.02 -11.03
CA LEU A 39 -4.29 -13.73 -10.35
C LEU A 39 -5.50 -13.51 -9.44
N ILE A 40 -6.68 -13.97 -9.85
CA ILE A 40 -7.94 -13.79 -9.09
C ILE A 40 -7.90 -14.52 -7.73
N HIS A 41 -7.20 -15.65 -7.63
CA HIS A 41 -7.22 -16.46 -6.41
C HIS A 41 -6.19 -16.09 -5.34
N GLU A 42 -5.42 -14.99 -5.51
CA GLU A 42 -4.36 -14.56 -4.57
C GLU A 42 -3.60 -15.74 -3.95
N ALA A 43 -3.21 -16.71 -4.79
CA ALA A 43 -2.69 -17.95 -4.25
C ALA A 43 -1.42 -17.66 -3.45
N LYS A 44 -1.50 -17.84 -2.13
CA LYS A 44 -0.40 -17.61 -1.19
C LYS A 44 0.90 -18.33 -1.57
N ASP A 45 0.81 -19.35 -2.44
CA ASP A 45 1.97 -19.93 -3.13
C ASP A 45 1.67 -20.21 -4.63
N PRO A 46 2.13 -19.32 -5.53
CA PRO A 46 2.10 -19.47 -6.98
C PRO A 46 2.60 -20.80 -7.54
N LYS A 47 3.59 -21.40 -6.85
CA LYS A 47 4.27 -22.61 -7.32
C LYS A 47 3.39 -23.86 -7.18
N LEU A 48 2.36 -23.81 -6.32
CA LEU A 48 1.43 -24.91 -6.10
C LEU A 48 0.40 -25.05 -7.23
N LEU A 49 -0.07 -23.93 -7.79
CA LEU A 49 -1.01 -23.92 -8.93
C LEU A 49 -0.32 -24.14 -10.28
N TRP A 50 0.94 -23.72 -10.42
CA TRP A 50 1.67 -23.80 -11.70
C TRP A 50 1.80 -25.23 -12.23
N LYS A 51 2.14 -26.19 -11.37
CA LYS A 51 2.42 -27.58 -11.81
C LYS A 51 1.20 -28.28 -12.44
N PRO A 52 0.00 -28.25 -11.81
CA PRO A 52 -1.21 -28.77 -12.45
C PRO A 52 -1.53 -28.08 -13.79
N ILE A 53 -1.44 -26.75 -13.83
CA ILE A 53 -1.76 -25.96 -15.03
C ILE A 53 -0.80 -26.28 -16.18
N PHE A 54 0.51 -26.31 -15.88
CA PHE A 54 1.54 -26.68 -16.84
C PHE A 54 1.34 -28.10 -17.39
N SER A 55 0.97 -29.06 -16.54
CA SER A 55 0.64 -30.43 -16.96
C SER A 55 -0.53 -30.46 -17.94
N CYS A 56 -1.59 -29.67 -17.69
CA CYS A 56 -2.72 -29.55 -18.61
C CYS A 56 -2.34 -28.92 -19.95
N LEU A 57 -1.55 -27.84 -19.93
CA LEU A 57 -1.10 -27.17 -21.15
C LEU A 57 -0.23 -28.12 -22.00
N VAL A 58 0.74 -28.80 -21.39
CA VAL A 58 1.74 -29.60 -22.13
C VAL A 58 1.22 -30.97 -22.59
N ASN A 59 0.31 -31.60 -21.84
CA ASN A 59 -0.17 -32.96 -22.14
C ASN A 59 -1.36 -33.01 -23.11
N ASP A 60 -2.01 -31.89 -23.44
CA ASP A 60 -3.13 -31.88 -24.39
C ASP A 60 -2.68 -31.39 -25.77
N SER A 61 -2.46 -32.33 -26.69
CA SER A 61 -2.03 -32.07 -28.08
C SER A 61 -3.17 -32.07 -29.09
N ARG A 62 -4.43 -31.94 -28.64
CA ARG A 62 -5.59 -31.91 -29.55
C ARG A 62 -5.88 -30.46 -29.98
N PRO A 63 -6.31 -30.24 -31.24
CA PRO A 63 -6.70 -28.92 -31.69
C PRO A 63 -7.84 -28.43 -30.79
N TYR A 64 -7.66 -27.26 -30.18
CA TYR A 64 -8.71 -26.62 -29.38
C TYR A 64 -9.92 -26.39 -30.29
N VAL A 65 -10.96 -27.18 -30.01
CA VAL A 65 -12.35 -27.18 -30.47
C VAL A 65 -12.66 -26.29 -31.68
N SER A 66 -12.91 -26.94 -32.82
CA SER A 66 -13.80 -26.40 -33.85
C SER A 66 -15.17 -26.11 -33.24
N SER A 67 -15.56 -24.85 -33.16
CA SER A 67 -16.95 -24.35 -33.09
C SER A 67 -18.00 -25.27 -32.44
N SER A 68 -18.37 -25.03 -31.17
CA SER A 68 -19.79 -24.90 -30.74
C SER A 68 -20.09 -24.93 -29.22
N ASN A 69 -19.24 -25.43 -28.31
CA ASN A 69 -19.60 -25.45 -26.87
C ASN A 69 -18.41 -25.26 -25.91
N HIS A 70 -18.32 -24.08 -25.29
CA HIS A 70 -17.30 -23.73 -24.29
C HIS A 70 -17.50 -24.44 -22.93
N HIS A 71 -18.75 -24.85 -22.60
CA HIS A 71 -19.06 -25.59 -21.37
C HIS A 71 -18.45 -27.00 -21.37
N ASP A 72 -18.49 -27.71 -22.50
CA ASP A 72 -17.91 -29.06 -22.64
C ASP A 72 -16.39 -29.07 -22.49
N TRP A 73 -15.74 -27.96 -22.82
CA TRP A 73 -14.30 -27.77 -22.68
C TRP A 73 -13.90 -27.54 -21.20
N LEU A 74 -14.59 -26.66 -20.48
CA LEU A 74 -14.36 -26.43 -19.05
C LEU A 74 -14.64 -27.69 -18.22
N ASP A 75 -15.72 -28.41 -18.51
CA ASP A 75 -16.03 -29.67 -17.82
C ASP A 75 -15.02 -30.78 -18.16
N ASN A 76 -14.37 -30.74 -19.33
CA ASN A 76 -13.25 -31.65 -19.67
C ASN A 76 -11.96 -31.31 -18.93
N VAL A 77 -11.59 -30.03 -18.85
CA VAL A 77 -10.44 -29.57 -18.04
C VAL A 77 -10.69 -29.90 -16.58
N ALA A 78 -11.92 -29.68 -16.09
CA ALA A 78 -12.34 -30.02 -14.74
C ALA A 78 -12.16 -31.53 -14.43
N ARG A 79 -12.73 -32.41 -15.27
CA ARG A 79 -12.63 -33.88 -15.12
C ARG A 79 -11.20 -34.42 -15.20
N LYS A 80 -10.32 -33.84 -16.03
CA LYS A 80 -8.92 -34.30 -16.17
C LYS A 80 -8.04 -33.88 -14.98
N LEU A 81 -8.29 -32.72 -14.40
CA LEU A 81 -7.60 -32.26 -13.19
C LEU A 81 -8.09 -33.04 -11.95
N ASP A 82 -9.38 -33.36 -11.89
CA ASP A 82 -10.00 -34.19 -10.85
C ASP A 82 -9.43 -35.63 -10.84
N THR A 83 -9.23 -36.23 -12.01
CA THR A 83 -8.66 -37.59 -12.13
C THR A 83 -7.16 -37.69 -11.77
N SER A 84 -6.42 -36.59 -11.72
CA SER A 84 -4.98 -36.58 -11.45
C SER A 84 -4.60 -36.23 -10.00
N TYR A 85 -5.54 -35.76 -9.17
CA TYR A 85 -5.23 -35.28 -7.81
C TYR A 85 -6.31 -35.67 -6.78
N ARG A 86 -6.29 -36.92 -6.30
CA ARG A 86 -7.02 -37.30 -5.07
C ARG A 86 -6.25 -36.88 -3.81
N ARG A 87 -6.40 -35.63 -3.35
CA ARG A 87 -6.16 -35.23 -1.94
C ARG A 87 -7.08 -34.08 -1.51
N SER A 88 -7.78 -34.28 -0.39
CA SER A 88 -8.97 -33.55 0.09
C SER A 88 -8.83 -32.06 0.42
N TYR A 89 -7.66 -31.43 0.24
CA TYR A 89 -7.50 -29.99 0.46
C TYR A 89 -7.65 -29.18 -0.85
N TYR A 90 -7.53 -29.85 -2.00
CA TYR A 90 -7.57 -29.22 -3.31
C TYR A 90 -8.96 -29.28 -3.96
N GLU A 91 -9.85 -30.17 -3.50
CA GLU A 91 -11.23 -30.31 -4.02
C GLU A 91 -12.09 -29.06 -3.77
N ASP A 92 -12.03 -28.43 -2.59
CA ASP A 92 -12.87 -27.26 -2.27
C ASP A 92 -12.47 -25.99 -3.06
N ILE A 93 -11.16 -25.75 -3.20
CA ILE A 93 -10.63 -24.65 -4.03
C ILE A 93 -10.99 -24.89 -5.50
N PHE A 94 -11.04 -26.16 -5.91
CA PHE A 94 -11.28 -26.56 -7.28
C PHE A 94 -12.76 -26.57 -7.69
N VAL A 95 -13.65 -27.04 -6.81
CA VAL A 95 -15.11 -26.96 -7.00
C VAL A 95 -15.53 -25.49 -7.02
N GLY A 96 -14.97 -24.66 -6.12
CA GLY A 96 -15.10 -23.20 -6.18
C GLY A 96 -14.59 -22.61 -7.51
N PHE A 97 -13.47 -23.11 -8.04
CA PHE A 97 -12.89 -22.72 -9.33
C PHE A 97 -13.80 -23.06 -10.53
N VAL A 98 -14.38 -24.28 -10.58
CA VAL A 98 -15.32 -24.68 -11.64
C VAL A 98 -16.62 -23.88 -11.55
N ASP A 99 -17.10 -23.56 -10.35
CA ASP A 99 -18.30 -22.75 -10.14
C ASP A 99 -18.11 -21.28 -10.49
N VAL A 100 -16.94 -20.68 -10.19
CA VAL A 100 -16.61 -19.31 -10.61
C VAL A 100 -16.51 -19.23 -12.13
N LEU A 101 -15.92 -20.24 -12.78
CA LEU A 101 -15.88 -20.34 -14.24
C LEU A 101 -17.29 -20.51 -14.82
N LYS A 102 -18.10 -21.42 -14.28
CA LYS A 102 -19.50 -21.59 -14.71
C LYS A 102 -20.28 -20.29 -14.55
N LYS A 103 -20.12 -19.55 -13.44
CA LYS A 103 -20.76 -18.24 -13.21
C LYS A 103 -20.24 -17.15 -14.15
N PHE A 104 -18.93 -17.06 -14.39
CA PHE A 104 -18.34 -16.09 -15.33
C PHE A 104 -18.91 -16.32 -16.74
N PHE A 105 -18.85 -17.56 -17.24
CA PHE A 105 -19.37 -17.95 -18.54
C PHE A 105 -20.91 -17.90 -18.64
N GLN A 106 -21.65 -18.07 -17.53
CA GLN A 106 -23.12 -17.87 -17.49
C GLN A 106 -23.52 -16.39 -17.43
N SER A 107 -22.69 -15.54 -16.80
CA SER A 107 -22.94 -14.10 -16.67
C SER A 107 -22.63 -13.33 -17.95
N THR A 108 -21.69 -13.82 -18.76
CA THR A 108 -21.43 -13.33 -20.11
C THR A 108 -22.26 -14.15 -21.09
N LYS A 109 -23.29 -13.58 -21.72
CA LYS A 109 -23.85 -14.18 -22.94
C LYS A 109 -22.78 -14.13 -24.03
N ILE A 110 -22.05 -15.22 -24.24
CA ILE A 110 -21.02 -15.38 -25.28
C ILE A 110 -21.72 -15.58 -26.63
N GLU A 111 -22.48 -14.60 -27.07
CA GLU A 111 -22.87 -14.45 -28.47
C GLU A 111 -21.97 -13.41 -29.09
N ARG A 112 -20.86 -13.88 -29.67
CA ARG A 112 -19.78 -13.10 -30.30
C ARG A 112 -19.10 -12.11 -29.34
N PHE A 113 -17.80 -12.28 -29.17
CA PHE A 113 -16.96 -11.28 -28.52
C PHE A 113 -17.22 -9.90 -29.16
N SER A 114 -17.94 -9.04 -28.44
CA SER A 114 -18.00 -7.62 -28.74
C SER A 114 -16.78 -6.95 -28.11
N ASP A 115 -16.35 -5.82 -28.70
CA ASP A 115 -15.11 -5.11 -28.36
C ASP A 115 -14.93 -4.82 -26.86
N GLN A 116 -16.02 -4.65 -26.09
CA GLN A 116 -15.99 -4.37 -24.65
C GLN A 116 -15.44 -5.54 -23.79
N SER A 117 -15.51 -6.79 -24.27
CA SER A 117 -14.97 -7.96 -23.55
C SER A 117 -13.45 -8.09 -23.66
N PHE A 118 -12.86 -7.54 -24.72
CA PHE A 118 -11.41 -7.54 -24.96
C PHE A 118 -10.68 -6.53 -24.07
N ASP A 119 -11.28 -5.38 -23.77
CA ASP A 119 -10.70 -4.36 -22.87
C ASP A 119 -10.44 -4.91 -21.46
N HIS A 120 -11.31 -5.81 -20.98
CA HIS A 120 -11.15 -6.45 -19.67
C HIS A 120 -9.96 -7.44 -19.65
N ILE A 121 -9.79 -8.22 -20.72
CA ILE A 121 -8.68 -9.16 -20.88
C ILE A 121 -7.35 -8.39 -20.98
N ASP A 122 -7.31 -7.28 -21.71
CA ASP A 122 -6.10 -6.44 -21.82
C ASP A 122 -5.71 -5.84 -20.46
N SER A 123 -6.69 -5.28 -19.73
CA SER A 123 -6.48 -4.75 -18.37
C SER A 123 -5.91 -5.81 -17.41
N LEU A 124 -6.43 -7.03 -17.46
CA LEU A 124 -5.91 -8.13 -16.63
C LEU A 124 -4.53 -8.61 -17.09
N THR A 125 -4.28 -8.64 -18.40
CA THR A 125 -2.98 -9.00 -18.99
C THR A 125 -1.90 -8.02 -18.53
N ARG A 126 -2.20 -6.72 -18.52
CA ARG A 126 -1.29 -5.69 -17.99
C ARG A 126 -0.98 -5.91 -16.51
N LYS A 127 -2.00 -6.21 -15.69
CA LYS A 127 -1.81 -6.57 -14.26
C LYS A 127 -0.94 -7.81 -14.09
N ALA A 128 -1.14 -8.84 -14.91
CA ALA A 128 -0.33 -10.05 -14.91
C ALA A 128 1.14 -9.76 -15.20
N LEU A 129 1.37 -8.93 -16.21
CA LEU A 129 2.69 -8.57 -16.66
C LEU A 129 3.41 -7.69 -15.62
N ILE A 130 2.69 -6.80 -14.93
CA ILE A 130 3.19 -6.10 -13.74
C ILE A 130 3.63 -7.11 -12.68
N LEU A 131 2.75 -8.03 -12.27
CA LEU A 131 3.07 -8.99 -11.21
C LEU A 131 4.30 -9.85 -11.57
N CYS A 132 4.37 -10.36 -12.81
CA CYS A 132 5.51 -11.16 -13.26
C CYS A 132 6.80 -10.35 -13.39
N SER A 133 6.70 -9.04 -13.60
CA SER A 133 7.87 -8.15 -13.61
C SER A 133 8.35 -7.87 -12.19
N GLU A 134 7.41 -7.68 -11.26
CA GLU A 134 7.69 -7.37 -9.86
C GLU A 134 8.17 -8.59 -9.06
N GLU A 135 7.64 -9.77 -9.37
CA GLU A 135 7.89 -11.03 -8.69
C GLU A 135 8.75 -11.98 -9.55
N ASN A 136 9.53 -12.86 -8.93
CA ASN A 136 10.45 -13.74 -9.67
C ASN A 136 9.73 -14.96 -10.29
N PHE A 137 8.85 -14.71 -11.27
CA PHE A 137 8.07 -15.72 -12.02
C PHE A 137 8.44 -15.77 -13.51
N PRO A 138 9.68 -16.17 -13.86
CA PRO A 138 10.19 -16.05 -15.22
C PRO A 138 9.43 -16.95 -16.22
N VAL A 139 8.86 -18.07 -15.77
CA VAL A 139 8.06 -18.96 -16.63
C VAL A 139 6.71 -18.34 -16.99
N PHE A 140 6.05 -17.65 -16.05
CA PHE A 140 4.82 -16.90 -16.33
C PHE A 140 5.09 -15.72 -17.26
N MET A 141 6.21 -15.03 -17.07
CA MET A 141 6.62 -13.95 -17.99
C MET A 141 6.82 -14.47 -19.41
N HIS A 142 7.46 -15.63 -19.60
CA HIS A 142 7.60 -16.25 -20.91
C HIS A 142 6.28 -16.70 -21.52
N LEU A 143 5.37 -17.26 -20.71
CA LEU A 143 4.02 -17.57 -21.18
C LEU A 143 3.30 -16.35 -21.74
N ILE A 144 3.35 -15.21 -21.03
CA ILE A 144 2.66 -13.98 -21.44
C ILE A 144 3.30 -13.41 -22.70
N VAL A 145 4.62 -13.21 -22.67
CA VAL A 145 5.31 -12.45 -23.71
C VAL A 145 5.62 -13.30 -24.94
N SER A 146 6.07 -14.54 -24.76
CA SER A 146 6.56 -15.39 -25.85
C SER A 146 5.53 -16.36 -26.39
N VAL A 147 4.64 -16.89 -25.54
CA VAL A 147 3.62 -17.87 -25.98
C VAL A 147 2.29 -17.20 -26.30
N ALA A 148 1.85 -16.26 -25.46
CA ALA A 148 0.66 -15.45 -25.67
C ALA A 148 0.94 -14.17 -26.48
N TYR A 149 2.17 -13.98 -26.98
CA TYR A 149 2.56 -12.87 -27.86
C TYR A 149 2.13 -11.49 -27.37
N VAL A 150 2.13 -11.26 -26.06
CA VAL A 150 1.90 -9.93 -25.49
C VAL A 150 3.19 -9.13 -25.63
N ASP A 151 3.10 -7.92 -26.19
CA ASP A 151 4.27 -7.06 -26.35
C ASP A 151 4.88 -6.71 -24.97
N GLY A 152 6.13 -7.13 -24.75
CA GLY A 152 6.90 -6.82 -23.55
C GLY A 152 7.25 -5.35 -23.39
N ASN A 153 7.01 -4.52 -24.41
CA ASN A 153 7.13 -3.06 -24.38
C ASN A 153 5.79 -2.33 -24.22
N SER A 154 4.67 -3.06 -24.11
CA SER A 154 3.35 -2.46 -23.93
C SER A 154 3.27 -1.61 -22.65
N GLU A 155 2.46 -0.56 -22.68
CA GLU A 155 2.14 0.21 -21.49
C GLU A 155 1.31 -0.65 -20.53
N VAL A 156 1.83 -0.92 -19.33
CA VAL A 156 1.14 -1.74 -18.33
C VAL A 156 0.44 -0.92 -17.24
N ASN A 157 0.85 0.33 -17.03
CA ASN A 157 0.19 1.25 -16.10
C ASN A 157 0.02 2.62 -16.75
N CYS A 158 -1.23 3.01 -16.99
CA CYS A 158 -1.60 4.25 -17.67
C CYS A 158 -1.45 5.52 -16.83
N VAL A 159 -1.41 5.41 -15.50
CA VAL A 159 -1.21 6.58 -14.62
C VAL A 159 0.23 7.06 -14.72
N CYS A 160 1.18 6.13 -14.64
CA CYS A 160 2.61 6.44 -14.77
C CYS A 160 3.13 6.28 -16.20
N GLN A 161 2.35 5.75 -17.14
CA GLN A 161 2.76 5.32 -18.49
C GLN A 161 3.97 4.36 -18.48
N THR A 162 4.07 3.51 -17.46
CA THR A 162 5.20 2.59 -17.30
C THR A 162 5.00 1.30 -18.09
N LYS A 163 6.15 0.67 -18.37
CA LYS A 163 6.32 -0.59 -19.11
C LYS A 163 6.88 -1.68 -18.19
N PRO A 164 6.80 -2.97 -18.56
CA PRO A 164 7.24 -4.10 -17.72
C PRO A 164 8.66 -3.93 -17.17
N LEU A 165 9.57 -3.41 -18.00
CA LEU A 165 10.96 -3.20 -17.61
C LEU A 165 11.13 -2.19 -16.45
N HIS A 166 10.27 -1.18 -16.33
CA HIS A 166 10.28 -0.24 -15.20
C HIS A 166 9.95 -0.97 -13.88
N HIS A 167 8.92 -1.83 -13.89
CA HIS A 167 8.51 -2.60 -12.73
C HIS A 167 9.58 -3.63 -12.32
N ALA A 168 10.17 -4.33 -13.29
CA ALA A 168 11.24 -5.28 -13.03
C ALA A 168 12.49 -4.60 -12.43
N ALA A 169 12.84 -3.42 -12.93
CA ALA A 169 13.93 -2.59 -12.39
C ALA A 169 13.63 -2.10 -10.97
N ALA A 170 12.43 -1.53 -10.75
CA ALA A 170 11.98 -1.03 -9.45
C ALA A 170 11.92 -2.11 -8.35
N ARG A 171 11.77 -3.38 -8.71
CA ARG A 171 11.74 -4.51 -7.77
C ARG A 171 13.05 -5.31 -7.69
N ASN A 172 14.11 -4.85 -8.35
CA ASN A 172 15.39 -5.55 -8.44
C ASN A 172 15.27 -6.99 -8.97
N ASN A 173 14.36 -7.20 -9.93
CA ASN A 173 14.11 -8.52 -10.50
C ASN A 173 15.01 -8.78 -11.71
N MET A 174 16.25 -9.17 -11.44
CA MET A 174 17.27 -9.39 -12.49
C MET A 174 16.84 -10.43 -13.52
N SER A 175 16.10 -11.47 -13.11
CA SER A 175 15.56 -12.48 -14.02
C SER A 175 14.62 -11.85 -15.05
N ALA A 176 13.64 -11.06 -14.58
CA ALA A 176 12.66 -10.40 -15.45
C ALA A 176 13.33 -9.34 -16.35
N VAL A 177 14.25 -8.55 -15.80
CA VAL A 177 15.01 -7.55 -16.57
C VAL A 177 15.80 -8.22 -17.71
N THR A 178 16.60 -9.24 -17.40
CA THR A 178 17.40 -9.95 -18.41
C THR A 178 16.50 -10.57 -19.47
N TYR A 179 15.38 -11.16 -19.05
CA TYR A 179 14.43 -11.80 -19.94
C TYR A 179 13.78 -10.80 -20.90
N LEU A 180 13.27 -9.67 -20.40
CA LEU A 180 12.64 -8.64 -21.22
C LEU A 180 13.62 -8.02 -22.21
N LEU A 181 14.87 -7.73 -21.78
CA LEU A 181 15.91 -7.21 -22.67
C LEU A 181 16.27 -8.19 -23.80
N ASN A 182 16.36 -9.49 -23.49
CA ASN A 182 16.60 -10.53 -24.50
C ASN A 182 15.46 -10.63 -25.53
N LEU A 183 14.25 -10.21 -25.18
CA LEU A 183 13.11 -10.12 -26.09
C LEU A 183 13.02 -8.78 -26.83
N GLY A 184 14.04 -7.91 -26.71
CA GLY A 184 14.08 -6.62 -27.39
C GLY A 184 13.35 -5.50 -26.65
N ALA A 185 13.09 -5.65 -25.35
CA ALA A 185 12.63 -4.51 -24.56
C ALA A 185 13.71 -3.42 -24.55
N SER A 186 13.32 -2.17 -24.81
CA SER A 186 14.27 -1.06 -24.82
C SER A 186 14.53 -0.55 -23.40
N CYS A 187 15.80 -0.30 -23.06
CA CYS A 187 16.20 0.31 -21.80
C CYS A 187 16.09 1.85 -21.79
N THR A 188 15.85 2.47 -22.96
CA THR A 188 15.66 3.93 -23.12
C THR A 188 14.19 4.34 -23.06
N VAL A 189 13.26 3.38 -22.90
CA VAL A 189 11.84 3.68 -22.74
C VAL A 189 11.61 4.63 -21.56
N LYS A 190 10.67 5.55 -21.72
CA LYS A 190 10.32 6.54 -20.70
C LYS A 190 8.90 6.32 -20.20
N ASP A 191 8.71 6.65 -18.94
CA ASP A 191 7.41 6.81 -18.30
C ASP A 191 6.84 8.24 -18.52
N LYS A 192 5.69 8.53 -17.92
CA LYS A 192 4.99 9.83 -18.00
C LYS A 192 5.84 11.01 -17.49
N CYS A 193 6.82 10.74 -16.64
CA CYS A 193 7.72 11.73 -16.07
C CYS A 193 9.11 11.67 -16.74
N GLY A 194 9.26 10.97 -17.86
CA GLY A 194 10.53 10.85 -18.56
C GLY A 194 11.54 9.92 -17.88
N ASN A 195 11.16 9.21 -16.82
CA ASN A 195 12.05 8.28 -16.13
C ASN A 195 12.22 6.99 -16.95
N THR A 196 13.46 6.54 -17.07
CA THR A 196 13.81 5.24 -17.66
C THR A 196 13.80 4.12 -16.61
N PRO A 197 13.86 2.84 -16.99
CA PRO A 197 14.04 1.74 -16.05
C PRO A 197 15.25 1.91 -15.10
N ALA A 198 16.35 2.51 -15.57
CA ALA A 198 17.52 2.81 -14.73
C ALA A 198 17.20 3.85 -13.64
N HIS A 199 16.41 4.89 -13.95
CA HIS A 199 15.94 5.86 -12.95
C HIS A 199 15.17 5.15 -11.83
N TYR A 200 14.25 4.23 -12.19
CA TYR A 200 13.48 3.45 -11.21
C TYR A 200 14.36 2.55 -10.35
N ALA A 201 15.35 1.88 -10.93
CA ALA A 201 16.28 1.06 -10.16
C ALA A 201 17.01 1.91 -9.11
N TYR A 202 17.56 3.07 -9.50
CA TYR A 202 18.27 3.95 -8.58
C TYR A 202 17.36 4.60 -7.53
N MET A 203 16.16 5.03 -7.91
CA MET A 203 15.15 5.58 -7.01
C MET A 203 14.71 4.60 -5.92
N MET A 204 14.71 3.29 -6.23
CA MET A 204 14.41 2.21 -5.27
C MET A 204 15.69 1.67 -4.59
N GLY A 205 16.82 2.35 -4.77
CA GLY A 205 18.07 2.03 -4.14
C GLY A 205 18.81 0.81 -4.71
N HIS A 206 18.41 0.31 -5.87
CA HIS A 206 18.95 -0.89 -6.50
C HIS A 206 20.16 -0.57 -7.38
N ARG A 207 21.26 -0.14 -6.76
CA ARG A 207 22.48 0.30 -7.45
C ARG A 207 22.95 -0.64 -8.56
N THR A 208 23.14 -1.93 -8.26
CA THR A 208 23.63 -2.91 -9.24
C THR A 208 22.68 -3.10 -10.43
N MET A 209 21.37 -2.96 -10.20
CA MET A 209 20.37 -2.97 -11.27
C MET A 209 20.42 -1.68 -12.10
N GLY A 210 20.57 -0.54 -11.44
CA GLY A 210 20.73 0.76 -12.09
C GLY A 210 21.96 0.77 -12.98
N GLU A 211 23.12 0.34 -12.48
CA GLU A 211 24.37 0.21 -13.24
C GLU A 211 24.21 -0.72 -14.45
N PHE A 212 23.52 -1.86 -14.28
CA PHE A 212 23.24 -2.79 -15.38
C PHE A 212 22.37 -2.18 -16.49
N LEU A 213 21.39 -1.35 -16.13
CA LEU A 213 20.47 -0.71 -17.08
C LEU A 213 21.00 0.63 -17.63
N ASN A 214 22.00 1.24 -16.99
CA ASN A 214 22.55 2.55 -17.34
C ASN A 214 23.63 2.46 -18.44
N VAL A 215 23.26 1.86 -19.57
CA VAL A 215 24.10 1.75 -20.76
C VAL A 215 24.34 3.11 -21.41
N GLN A 216 25.29 3.21 -22.36
CA GLN A 216 25.72 4.49 -22.95
C GLN A 216 24.57 5.37 -23.49
N GLU A 217 23.56 4.75 -24.10
CA GLU A 217 22.37 5.45 -24.60
C GLU A 217 21.45 5.98 -23.48
N VAL A 218 21.40 5.30 -22.33
CA VAL A 218 20.57 5.68 -21.17
C VAL A 218 21.24 6.76 -20.31
N GLN A 219 22.58 6.81 -20.26
CA GLN A 219 23.33 7.75 -19.41
C GLN A 219 23.02 9.23 -19.69
N LYS A 220 22.67 9.54 -20.95
CA LYS A 220 22.34 10.90 -21.40
C LYS A 220 20.85 11.24 -21.24
N GLU A 221 20.02 10.23 -20.98
CA GLU A 221 18.59 10.45 -20.81
C GLU A 221 18.32 11.27 -19.55
N LYS A 222 17.39 12.21 -19.68
CA LYS A 222 16.92 13.03 -18.58
C LYS A 222 15.42 12.88 -18.43
N ASN A 223 14.98 12.80 -17.18
CA ASN A 223 13.57 12.90 -16.83
C ASN A 223 13.08 14.36 -16.93
N ILE A 224 11.79 14.60 -16.66
CA ILE A 224 11.20 15.95 -16.73
C ILE A 224 11.86 16.95 -15.75
N MET A 225 12.47 16.46 -14.67
CA MET A 225 13.22 17.27 -13.69
C MET A 225 14.67 17.51 -14.13
N GLY A 226 15.05 17.09 -15.34
CA GLY A 226 16.40 17.24 -15.87
C GLY A 226 17.44 16.31 -15.24
N ARG A 227 17.01 15.33 -14.43
CA ARG A 227 17.89 14.38 -13.73
C ARG A 227 18.24 13.22 -14.66
N SER A 228 19.51 12.84 -14.68
CA SER A 228 19.98 11.59 -15.28
C SER A 228 19.79 10.43 -14.30
N PRO A 229 19.86 9.16 -14.76
CA PRO A 229 19.80 8.00 -13.85
C PRO A 229 20.80 8.09 -12.70
N GLU A 230 22.05 8.44 -13.00
CA GLU A 230 23.11 8.55 -11.98
C GLU A 230 22.85 9.70 -10.99
N SER A 231 22.28 10.82 -11.44
CA SER A 231 21.88 11.89 -10.52
C SER A 231 20.80 11.41 -9.55
N VAL A 232 19.85 10.58 -10.00
CA VAL A 232 18.81 10.03 -9.12
C VAL A 232 19.40 9.10 -8.06
N TRP A 233 20.51 8.41 -8.35
CA TRP A 233 21.23 7.63 -7.34
C TRP A 233 21.82 8.52 -6.23
N GLU A 234 22.41 9.65 -6.60
CA GLU A 234 22.90 10.65 -5.62
C GLU A 234 21.75 11.25 -4.80
N ASP A 235 20.62 11.53 -5.45
CA ASP A 235 19.41 12.01 -4.77
C ASP A 235 18.86 10.95 -3.80
N PHE A 236 18.88 9.67 -4.17
CA PHE A 236 18.52 8.54 -3.30
C PHE A 236 19.43 8.42 -2.08
N LYS A 237 20.76 8.60 -2.23
CA LYS A 237 21.68 8.61 -1.08
C LYS A 237 21.35 9.74 -0.11
N THR A 238 21.02 10.92 -0.66
CA THR A 238 20.60 12.07 0.15
C THR A 238 19.30 11.75 0.90
N TYR A 239 18.31 11.18 0.22
CA TYR A 239 17.06 10.73 0.82
C TYR A 239 17.28 9.76 1.99
N MET A 240 18.13 8.74 1.80
CA MET A 240 18.46 7.77 2.85
C MET A 240 19.14 8.40 4.07
N SER A 241 19.98 9.42 3.84
CA SER A 241 20.64 10.14 4.93
C SER A 241 19.65 10.89 5.84
N GLN A 242 18.49 11.30 5.32
CA GLN A 242 17.44 11.97 6.10
C GLN A 242 16.79 11.05 7.14
N TYR A 243 16.70 9.75 6.84
CA TYR A 243 16.32 8.71 7.83
C TYR A 243 17.48 8.24 8.69
N LYS A 244 18.64 8.92 8.64
CA LYS A 244 19.88 8.53 9.33
C LYS A 244 20.37 7.13 8.94
N LEU A 245 20.06 6.70 7.70
CA LEU A 245 20.49 5.41 7.15
C LEU A 245 21.76 5.59 6.31
N ASN A 246 22.79 4.77 6.56
CA ASN A 246 24.06 4.82 5.81
C ASN A 246 24.19 3.63 4.84
N ILE A 247 24.07 3.91 3.53
CA ILE A 247 24.14 2.91 2.45
C ILE A 247 25.54 2.26 2.34
N GLU A 248 26.61 3.00 2.62
CA GLU A 248 27.99 2.52 2.43
C GLU A 248 28.42 1.51 3.49
N LYS A 249 27.90 1.66 4.73
CA LYS A 249 28.11 0.71 5.82
C LYS A 249 27.30 -0.59 5.66
N CYS A 250 26.51 -0.73 4.60
CA CYS A 250 25.59 -1.85 4.44
C CYS A 250 26.26 -3.20 4.08
N HIS A 251 27.56 -3.21 3.85
CA HIS A 251 28.29 -4.40 3.39
C HIS A 251 28.78 -5.34 4.51
N THR A 252 28.58 -5.03 5.79
CA THR A 252 29.30 -5.75 6.86
C THR A 252 28.57 -6.81 7.68
N ASN A 253 27.25 -7.02 7.58
CA ASN A 253 26.59 -7.98 8.48
C ASN A 253 26.10 -9.25 7.79
N LYS A 254 27.01 -10.24 7.68
CA LYS A 254 26.66 -11.68 7.61
C LYS A 254 26.15 -12.16 8.98
N LEU A 255 25.05 -11.59 9.48
CA LEU A 255 24.43 -12.00 10.74
C LEU A 255 22.98 -12.42 10.46
N GLN A 256 22.79 -13.51 9.72
CA GLN A 256 21.44 -13.88 9.26
C GLN A 256 20.90 -15.22 9.78
N GLU A 257 21.63 -16.01 10.57
CA GLU A 257 21.16 -17.38 10.86
C GLU A 257 20.91 -17.73 12.34
N GLN A 258 21.22 -16.87 13.33
CA GLN A 258 21.17 -17.27 14.76
C GLN A 258 20.53 -16.28 15.76
N ASN A 259 20.03 -15.10 15.36
CA ASN A 259 19.51 -14.10 16.31
C ASN A 259 18.02 -14.29 16.61
N THR A 260 17.63 -14.18 17.89
CA THR A 260 16.21 -14.16 18.32
C THR A 260 15.60 -12.77 18.15
N GLU A 261 14.26 -12.67 18.07
CA GLU A 261 13.50 -11.41 18.04
C GLU A 261 13.96 -10.40 19.10
N GLU A 262 14.07 -10.87 20.33
CA GLU A 262 14.44 -10.06 21.48
C GLU A 262 15.84 -9.47 21.36
N MET A 263 16.81 -10.24 20.87
CA MET A 263 18.18 -9.76 20.66
C MET A 263 18.23 -8.58 19.67
N LEU A 264 17.34 -8.57 18.69
CA LEU A 264 17.35 -7.61 17.60
C LEU A 264 16.67 -6.31 17.99
N ILE A 265 15.53 -6.41 18.67
CA ILE A 265 14.91 -5.27 19.35
C ILE A 265 15.94 -4.63 20.27
N LYS A 266 16.66 -5.44 21.05
CA LYS A 266 17.71 -4.95 21.94
C LYS A 266 18.82 -4.21 21.22
N LEU A 267 19.34 -4.74 20.11
CA LEU A 267 20.39 -4.07 19.33
C LEU A 267 19.94 -2.70 18.80
N HIS A 268 18.74 -2.60 18.23
CA HIS A 268 18.22 -1.33 17.71
C HIS A 268 17.96 -0.32 18.85
N LEU A 269 17.38 -0.78 19.95
CA LEU A 269 17.10 0.10 21.09
C LEU A 269 18.39 0.53 21.79
N GLU A 270 19.41 -0.31 21.94
CA GLU A 270 20.71 0.10 22.48
C GLU A 270 21.40 1.12 21.56
N HIS A 271 21.29 0.99 20.24
CA HIS A 271 21.77 2.05 19.35
C HIS A 271 21.00 3.36 19.54
N LEU A 272 19.67 3.31 19.67
CA LEU A 272 18.86 4.48 19.97
C LEU A 272 19.24 5.10 21.32
N LYS A 273 19.56 4.28 22.33
CA LYS A 273 20.04 4.70 23.65
C LYS A 273 21.37 5.44 23.56
N GLU A 274 22.32 4.97 22.76
CA GLU A 274 23.59 5.67 22.53
C GLU A 274 23.36 7.08 21.94
N ILE A 275 22.43 7.20 20.98
CA ILE A 275 22.02 8.49 20.43
C ILE A 275 21.39 9.37 21.52
N TRP A 276 20.48 8.81 22.31
CA TRP A 276 19.83 9.55 23.39
C TRP A 276 20.80 9.93 24.52
N GLN A 277 21.81 9.12 24.83
CA GLN A 277 22.85 9.44 25.81
C GLN A 277 23.78 10.55 25.33
N SER A 278 24.12 10.55 24.04
CA SER A 278 25.01 11.57 23.47
C SER A 278 24.33 12.92 23.23
N LYS A 279 23.07 12.93 22.77
CA LYS A 279 22.35 14.15 22.39
C LYS A 279 21.21 14.56 23.32
N GLY A 280 20.67 13.64 24.11
CA GLY A 280 19.42 13.80 24.83
C GLY A 280 18.19 13.46 23.97
N ILE A 281 17.13 12.95 24.62
CA ILE A 281 15.90 12.54 23.94
C ILE A 281 15.22 13.73 23.26
N ARG A 282 15.11 14.88 23.96
CA ARG A 282 14.42 16.07 23.43
C ARG A 282 15.06 16.58 22.15
N GLU A 283 16.39 16.74 22.13
CA GLU A 283 17.09 17.24 20.94
C GLU A 283 17.03 16.22 19.81
N THR A 284 17.18 14.93 20.11
CA THR A 284 17.04 13.86 19.10
C THR A 284 15.67 13.89 18.44
N VAL A 285 14.59 14.04 19.22
CA VAL A 285 13.22 14.14 18.71
C VAL A 285 13.03 15.43 17.92
N LYS A 286 13.55 16.56 18.40
CA LYS A 286 13.46 17.85 17.72
C LYS A 286 14.15 17.83 16.35
N GLU A 287 15.35 17.24 16.25
CA GLU A 287 16.07 17.07 14.98
C GLU A 287 15.29 16.21 13.98
N ALA A 288 14.58 15.18 14.46
CA ALA A 288 13.81 14.28 13.60
C ALA A 288 12.40 14.81 13.32
N HIS A 289 11.90 15.78 14.08
CA HIS A 289 10.53 16.26 13.93
C HIS A 289 10.38 17.14 12.69
N VAL A 290 9.35 16.86 11.89
CA VAL A 290 9.11 17.54 10.62
C VAL A 290 8.27 18.79 10.85
N ASN A 291 8.84 19.97 10.62
CA ASN A 291 8.12 21.24 10.71
C ASN A 291 7.43 21.61 9.39
N PHE A 292 6.12 21.41 9.29
CA PHE A 292 5.33 21.72 8.11
C PHE A 292 5.01 23.22 7.90
N THR A 293 5.54 24.12 8.73
CA THR A 293 5.23 25.55 8.68
C THR A 293 6.29 26.40 7.95
N GLU A 294 7.44 25.82 7.64
CA GLU A 294 8.57 26.53 7.03
C GLU A 294 9.38 25.64 6.08
N GLY A 295 10.28 26.27 5.33
CA GLY A 295 11.20 25.60 4.41
C GLY A 295 10.50 24.75 3.34
N GLU A 296 11.26 23.81 2.79
CA GLU A 296 10.78 22.92 1.73
C GLU A 296 9.67 21.98 2.21
N THR A 297 9.65 21.63 3.50
CA THR A 297 8.57 20.83 4.10
C THR A 297 7.20 21.50 3.93
N ARG A 298 7.12 22.84 4.06
CA ARG A 298 5.90 23.60 3.77
C ARG A 298 5.53 23.51 2.29
N GLU A 299 6.51 23.61 1.40
CA GLU A 299 6.32 23.54 -0.05
C GLU A 299 5.76 22.16 -0.46
N VAL A 300 6.31 21.06 0.07
CA VAL A 300 5.79 19.70 -0.15
C VAL A 300 4.33 19.61 0.29
N LYS A 301 3.99 20.09 1.49
CA LYS A 301 2.61 20.06 1.99
C LYS A 301 1.66 20.90 1.12
N GLN A 302 2.08 22.07 0.69
CA GLN A 302 1.28 22.93 -0.20
C GLN A 302 1.06 22.27 -1.57
N ALA A 303 2.10 21.66 -2.14
CA ALA A 303 2.00 20.95 -3.41
C ALA A 303 1.07 19.74 -3.32
N VAL A 304 1.14 18.97 -2.22
CA VAL A 304 0.22 17.86 -1.95
C VAL A 304 -1.22 18.36 -1.83
N GLN A 305 -1.47 19.43 -1.06
CA GLN A 305 -2.81 20.00 -0.92
C GLN A 305 -3.36 20.50 -2.26
N GLN A 306 -2.55 21.20 -3.04
CA GLN A 306 -2.93 21.69 -4.36
C GLN A 306 -3.28 20.54 -5.29
N LEU A 307 -2.42 19.51 -5.37
CA LEU A 307 -2.68 18.33 -6.19
C LEU A 307 -3.98 17.62 -5.79
N LEU A 308 -4.21 17.45 -4.49
CA LEU A 308 -5.43 16.85 -3.97
C LEU A 308 -6.69 17.66 -4.31
N THR A 309 -6.61 19.00 -4.22
CA THR A 309 -7.70 19.88 -4.64
C THR A 309 -7.95 19.79 -6.15
N GLU A 310 -6.90 19.75 -6.98
CA GLU A 310 -7.03 19.57 -8.42
C GLU A 310 -7.69 18.22 -8.76
N ILE A 311 -7.22 17.12 -8.16
CA ILE A 311 -7.83 15.79 -8.33
C ILE A 311 -9.29 15.81 -7.89
N HIS A 312 -9.60 16.35 -6.70
CA HIS A 312 -10.95 16.38 -6.16
C HIS A 312 -11.90 17.19 -7.07
N ASN A 313 -11.48 18.36 -7.53
CA ASN A 313 -12.29 19.19 -8.44
C ASN A 313 -12.60 18.47 -9.76
N GLU A 314 -11.61 17.80 -10.35
CA GLU A 314 -11.81 17.03 -11.58
C GLU A 314 -12.71 15.80 -11.36
N VAL A 315 -12.56 15.10 -10.24
CA VAL A 315 -13.45 13.98 -9.87
C VAL A 315 -14.88 14.49 -9.70
N VAL A 316 -15.11 15.62 -9.04
CA VAL A 316 -16.45 16.19 -8.81
C VAL A 316 -17.11 16.61 -10.12
N LYS A 317 -16.35 17.18 -11.07
CA LYS A 317 -16.86 17.51 -12.42
C LYS A 317 -17.37 16.29 -13.17
N ARG A 318 -16.72 15.13 -12.99
CA ARG A 318 -17.07 13.87 -13.65
C ARG A 318 -18.20 13.16 -12.93
N ASN A 319 -18.19 13.19 -11.60
CA ASN A 319 -19.15 12.52 -10.76
C ASN A 319 -19.40 13.31 -9.47
N THR A 320 -20.55 14.00 -9.44
CA THR A 320 -20.96 14.86 -8.32
C THR A 320 -21.20 14.09 -7.02
N LEU A 321 -21.32 12.75 -7.05
CA LEU A 321 -21.40 11.91 -5.84
C LEU A 321 -20.24 12.17 -4.88
N PHE A 322 -19.05 12.45 -5.41
CA PHE A 322 -17.82 12.66 -4.64
C PHE A 322 -17.61 14.11 -4.20
N GLU A 323 -18.63 14.96 -4.37
CA GLU A 323 -18.64 16.30 -3.80
C GLU A 323 -18.51 16.20 -2.28
N GLY A 324 -17.50 16.86 -1.72
CA GLY A 324 -17.13 16.67 -0.33
C GLY A 324 -16.19 17.73 0.22
N GLU A 325 -15.96 17.68 1.52
CA GLU A 325 -14.95 18.49 2.21
C GLU A 325 -13.65 17.71 2.34
N LEU A 326 -12.55 18.24 1.79
CA LEU A 326 -11.22 17.65 1.90
C LEU A 326 -10.55 18.04 3.21
N GLN A 327 -10.11 17.06 3.99
CA GLN A 327 -9.49 17.27 5.29
C GLN A 327 -8.19 16.47 5.41
N LEU A 328 -7.06 17.16 5.60
CA LEU A 328 -5.80 16.52 5.95
C LEU A 328 -5.85 15.98 7.39
N LEU A 329 -5.47 14.72 7.57
CA LEU A 329 -5.42 14.01 8.83
C LEU A 329 -4.04 13.40 9.07
N GLY A 330 -3.93 12.61 10.14
CA GLY A 330 -2.72 11.88 10.48
C GLY A 330 -1.51 12.77 10.76
N SER A 331 -0.32 12.18 10.62
CA SER A 331 0.90 12.75 11.17
C SER A 331 1.37 14.07 10.55
N SER A 332 0.95 14.34 9.31
CA SER A 332 1.22 15.58 8.58
C SER A 332 0.23 16.71 8.90
N SER A 333 -0.88 16.38 9.55
CA SER A 333 -1.89 17.33 10.02
C SER A 333 -1.75 17.63 11.52
N ASP A 334 -1.48 16.60 12.33
CA ASP A 334 -1.48 16.68 13.79
C ASP A 334 -0.13 17.09 14.41
N ASN A 335 0.89 17.38 13.59
CA ASN A 335 2.23 17.80 13.99
C ASN A 335 2.97 16.73 14.82
N VAL A 336 2.95 15.48 14.32
CA VAL A 336 3.74 14.37 14.88
C VAL A 336 4.48 13.53 13.81
N ARG A 337 4.84 14.11 12.66
CA ARG A 337 5.65 13.45 11.61
C ARG A 337 7.13 13.46 11.99
N LEU A 338 7.82 12.35 11.72
CA LEU A 338 9.26 12.18 11.93
C LEU A 338 9.99 11.96 10.60
N TYR A 339 11.25 12.37 10.56
CA TYR A 339 12.23 12.27 9.48
C TYR A 339 11.90 13.10 8.23
N CYS A 340 10.83 12.76 7.51
CA CYS A 340 10.51 13.35 6.22
C CYS A 340 9.02 13.69 6.07
N PRO A 341 8.64 14.60 5.15
CA PRO A 341 7.25 14.91 4.80
C PRO A 341 6.72 13.98 3.69
N ASP A 342 6.79 12.68 3.93
CA ASP A 342 6.55 11.59 2.97
C ASP A 342 5.18 10.91 3.10
N GLU A 343 4.35 11.26 4.08
CA GLU A 343 3.08 10.55 4.34
C GLU A 343 1.93 11.51 4.64
N TYR A 344 0.81 11.32 3.95
CA TYR A 344 -0.39 12.14 4.08
C TYR A 344 -1.65 11.30 4.13
N ASP A 345 -2.44 11.46 5.20
CA ASP A 345 -3.78 10.91 5.30
C ASP A 345 -4.80 11.99 4.94
N VAL A 346 -5.79 11.66 4.13
CA VAL A 346 -6.79 12.59 3.62
C VAL A 346 -8.17 11.97 3.74
N ASN A 347 -9.10 12.68 4.37
CA ASN A 347 -10.51 12.34 4.27
C ASN A 347 -11.22 13.26 3.27
N ILE A 348 -12.13 12.69 2.49
CA ILE A 348 -13.15 13.45 1.76
C ILE A 348 -14.49 13.15 2.42
N THR A 349 -15.06 14.10 3.13
CA THR A 349 -16.39 13.96 3.74
C THR A 349 -17.45 14.28 2.70
N LEU A 350 -18.15 13.26 2.24
CA LEU A 350 -19.18 13.35 1.20
C LEU A 350 -20.36 14.21 1.68
N LYS A 351 -20.77 15.18 0.85
CA LYS A 351 -21.90 16.07 1.15
C LYS A 351 -23.25 15.49 0.75
N ARG A 352 -23.27 14.68 -0.31
CA ARG A 352 -24.50 14.10 -0.88
C ARG A 352 -24.97 12.84 -0.17
N ILE A 353 -24.19 12.29 0.75
CA ILE A 353 -24.56 11.11 1.54
C ILE A 353 -24.57 11.49 3.02
N SER A 354 -25.62 11.11 3.75
CA SER A 354 -25.67 11.24 5.20
C SER A 354 -26.11 9.93 5.86
N CYS A 355 -25.51 9.63 7.01
CA CYS A 355 -25.96 8.54 7.87
C CYS A 355 -27.16 9.01 8.70
N LEU A 356 -28.25 8.23 8.65
CA LEU A 356 -29.43 8.40 9.47
C LEU A 356 -29.20 7.82 10.87
N SER A 357 -30.06 8.19 11.82
CA SER A 357 -29.94 7.82 13.24
C SER A 357 -30.18 6.34 13.52
N ASP A 358 -30.86 5.63 12.63
CA ASP A 358 -31.10 4.19 12.66
C ASP A 358 -29.97 3.37 12.02
N GLY A 359 -28.93 4.04 11.53
CA GLY A 359 -27.80 3.41 10.83
C GLY A 359 -28.02 3.22 9.33
N ASP A 360 -29.16 3.65 8.78
CA ASP A 360 -29.41 3.66 7.34
C ASP A 360 -28.75 4.88 6.65
N PHE A 361 -28.67 4.87 5.33
CA PHE A 361 -28.04 5.94 4.55
C PHE A 361 -29.07 6.67 3.69
N SER A 362 -29.03 8.00 3.69
CA SER A 362 -29.82 8.83 2.79
C SER A 362 -28.93 9.53 1.77
N LEU A 363 -29.28 9.44 0.49
CA LEU A 363 -28.69 10.25 -0.58
C LEU A 363 -29.51 11.53 -0.76
N LYS A 364 -28.84 12.68 -0.77
CA LYS A 364 -29.41 13.99 -1.11
C LYS A 364 -29.18 14.24 -2.60
N LEU A 365 -30.25 14.25 -3.39
CA LEU A 365 -30.20 14.73 -4.77
C LEU A 365 -30.69 16.17 -4.82
N GLU A 366 -30.03 17.01 -5.61
CA GLU A 366 -30.56 18.30 -6.03
C GLU A 366 -31.34 18.14 -7.33
N ASP A 367 -32.49 18.83 -7.43
CA ASP A 367 -33.23 18.99 -8.69
C ASP A 367 -32.39 19.82 -9.67
N SER A 368 -31.89 19.21 -10.76
CA SER A 368 -31.27 19.96 -11.85
C SER A 368 -31.71 19.44 -13.20
N SER A 369 -32.25 20.36 -14.00
CA SER A 369 -32.81 20.24 -15.35
C SER A 369 -31.80 19.95 -16.47
N GLU A 370 -30.59 19.47 -16.14
CA GLU A 370 -29.66 18.96 -17.14
C GLU A 370 -29.99 17.49 -17.42
N LYS A 371 -30.20 17.16 -18.71
CA LYS A 371 -30.33 15.78 -19.20
C LYS A 371 -29.02 15.02 -18.97
N TYR A 372 -28.77 14.61 -17.74
CA TYR A 372 -28.06 13.37 -17.50
C TYR A 372 -29.04 12.22 -17.77
N SER A 373 -28.60 11.20 -18.49
CA SER A 373 -29.28 9.91 -18.52
C SER A 373 -29.14 9.24 -17.14
N LEU A 374 -29.81 9.77 -16.12
CA LEU A 374 -29.83 9.25 -14.76
C LEU A 374 -31.24 9.46 -14.19
N ARG A 375 -32.08 8.41 -14.24
CA ARG A 375 -33.44 8.42 -13.68
C ARG A 375 -33.38 8.57 -12.14
N ASN A 376 -33.61 9.79 -11.66
CA ASN A 376 -34.18 10.24 -10.39
C ASN A 376 -34.15 9.26 -9.20
N ILE A 377 -33.46 9.60 -8.11
CA ILE A 377 -33.38 8.78 -6.91
C ILE A 377 -33.62 9.56 -5.61
N ILE A 378 -34.80 9.39 -5.03
CA ILE A 378 -35.00 9.43 -3.57
C ILE A 378 -34.64 8.03 -3.03
N VAL A 379 -33.84 7.95 -1.96
CA VAL A 379 -33.32 6.68 -1.40
C VAL A 379 -34.03 6.31 -0.08
N SER A 380 -34.72 5.18 -0.08
CA SER A 380 -34.92 4.30 1.07
C SER A 380 -34.62 2.85 0.64
N ALA A 381 -34.12 2.02 1.57
CA ALA A 381 -33.55 0.69 1.33
C ALA A 381 -34.50 -0.39 0.75
N ASN A 382 -35.70 -0.04 0.28
CA ASN A 382 -36.73 -1.00 -0.14
C ASN A 382 -36.84 -1.21 -1.67
N ASN A 383 -35.98 -0.60 -2.49
CA ASN A 383 -36.03 -0.78 -3.95
C ASN A 383 -34.88 -1.66 -4.47
N GLU A 384 -35.23 -2.88 -4.89
CA GLU A 384 -34.31 -3.95 -5.35
C GLU A 384 -33.33 -3.51 -6.46
N GLY A 385 -33.67 -2.50 -7.27
CA GLY A 385 -32.82 -2.00 -8.36
C GLY A 385 -31.68 -1.06 -7.95
N LYS A 386 -31.63 -0.54 -6.70
CA LYS A 386 -30.68 0.50 -6.25
C LYS A 386 -29.80 0.09 -5.05
N LYS A 387 -29.89 -1.17 -4.62
CA LYS A 387 -29.04 -1.80 -3.58
C LYS A 387 -27.52 -1.72 -3.89
N TYR A 388 -27.16 -1.50 -5.15
CA TYR A 388 -25.77 -1.53 -5.64
C TYR A 388 -24.99 -0.20 -5.50
N LEU A 389 -25.64 0.96 -5.26
CA LEU A 389 -24.97 2.27 -5.28
C LEU A 389 -24.33 2.69 -3.94
N ILE A 390 -24.85 2.20 -2.80
CA ILE A 390 -24.31 2.43 -1.44
C ILE A 390 -23.51 1.20 -0.97
N HIS A 391 -23.43 0.18 -1.83
CA HIS A 391 -22.56 -0.97 -1.68
C HIS A 391 -21.13 -0.46 -1.52
N SER A 392 -20.52 -0.82 -0.41
CA SER A 392 -19.29 -0.17 0.05
C SER A 392 -18.12 -0.38 -0.94
N SER A 393 -18.13 -1.51 -1.65
CA SER A 393 -17.20 -1.81 -2.75
C SER A 393 -17.47 -0.98 -4.02
N TYR A 394 -18.74 -0.73 -4.37
CA TYR A 394 -19.09 0.03 -5.56
C TYR A 394 -18.62 1.49 -5.47
N ILE A 395 -18.82 2.14 -4.31
CA ILE A 395 -18.36 3.51 -4.07
C ILE A 395 -16.83 3.58 -4.16
N GLN A 396 -16.12 2.64 -3.54
CA GLN A 396 -14.66 2.59 -3.59
C GLN A 396 -14.13 2.35 -5.00
N ASP A 397 -14.71 1.41 -5.74
CA ASP A 397 -14.31 1.08 -7.11
C ASP A 397 -14.57 2.25 -8.05
N THR A 398 -15.75 2.86 -7.96
CA THR A 398 -16.11 4.04 -8.75
C THR A 398 -15.18 5.21 -8.44
N PHE A 399 -14.88 5.46 -7.15
CA PHE A 399 -13.96 6.53 -6.77
C PHE A 399 -12.54 6.30 -7.30
N TYR A 400 -12.05 5.06 -7.20
CA TYR A 400 -10.76 4.67 -7.78
C TYR A 400 -10.71 4.94 -9.28
N ASP A 401 -11.76 4.55 -10.02
CA ASP A 401 -11.82 4.75 -11.46
C ASP A 401 -11.89 6.24 -11.83
N GLU A 402 -12.64 7.06 -11.10
CA GLU A 402 -12.65 8.52 -11.34
C GLU A 402 -11.29 9.15 -11.07
N VAL A 403 -10.64 8.82 -9.94
CA VAL A 403 -9.28 9.32 -9.63
C VAL A 403 -8.29 8.87 -10.70
N LYS A 404 -8.38 7.61 -11.16
CA LYS A 404 -7.55 7.08 -12.25
C LYS A 404 -7.72 7.89 -13.53
N GLN A 405 -8.95 8.20 -13.93
CA GLN A 405 -9.23 8.99 -15.13
C GLN A 405 -8.69 10.42 -15.01
N CYS A 406 -8.78 11.04 -13.83
CA CYS A 406 -8.17 12.34 -13.57
C CYS A 406 -6.65 12.30 -13.73
N LEU A 407 -5.99 11.31 -13.12
CA LEU A 407 -4.52 11.19 -13.15
C LEU A 407 -3.96 10.88 -14.55
N ILE A 408 -4.68 10.09 -15.36
CA ILE A 408 -4.29 9.82 -16.75
C ILE A 408 -4.19 11.13 -17.55
N ASN A 409 -5.19 12.01 -17.40
CA ASN A 409 -5.29 13.26 -18.17
C ASN A 409 -4.52 14.44 -17.56
N MET A 410 -4.03 14.32 -16.32
CA MET A 410 -3.29 15.38 -15.66
C MET A 410 -1.88 15.57 -16.25
N ASN A 411 -1.48 16.82 -16.48
CA ASN A 411 -0.11 17.16 -16.88
C ASN A 411 0.81 17.32 -15.65
N PHE A 412 1.95 16.64 -15.67
CA PHE A 412 2.99 16.68 -14.63
C PHE A 412 4.31 17.30 -15.08
N GLU A 413 4.45 17.74 -16.34
CA GLU A 413 5.73 18.19 -16.93
C GLU A 413 6.48 19.26 -16.11
N ASN A 414 5.75 20.15 -15.42
CA ASN A 414 6.33 21.22 -14.60
C ASN A 414 6.07 21.06 -13.10
N LYS A 415 5.61 19.89 -12.64
CA LYS A 415 5.29 19.66 -11.24
C LYS A 415 6.44 18.96 -10.53
N GLN A 416 6.99 19.57 -9.49
CA GLN A 416 7.97 18.92 -8.60
C GLN A 416 7.42 17.67 -7.92
N LEU A 417 6.09 17.57 -7.82
CA LEU A 417 5.36 16.40 -7.33
C LEU A 417 4.76 15.63 -8.52
N ALA A 418 5.21 14.39 -8.75
CA ALA A 418 4.83 13.59 -9.91
C ALA A 418 4.57 12.11 -9.55
N PRO A 419 3.70 11.39 -10.29
CA PRO A 419 3.38 10.00 -9.98
C PRO A 419 4.59 9.09 -10.17
N VAL A 420 4.76 8.16 -9.22
CA VAL A 420 5.78 7.10 -9.24
C VAL A 420 5.12 5.77 -8.97
N LEU A 421 5.64 4.67 -9.54
CA LEU A 421 5.11 3.33 -9.28
C LEU A 421 4.75 3.06 -7.81
N PRO A 422 3.53 2.56 -7.51
CA PRO A 422 2.47 2.16 -8.44
C PRO A 422 1.61 3.31 -9.02
N GLY A 423 1.79 4.54 -8.54
CA GLY A 423 1.07 5.75 -8.98
C GLY A 423 -0.28 5.87 -8.27
N LEU A 424 -1.17 4.91 -8.53
CA LEU A 424 -2.49 4.79 -7.92
C LEU A 424 -2.70 3.34 -7.46
N LYS A 425 -3.11 3.14 -6.21
CA LYS A 425 -3.41 1.83 -5.61
C LYS A 425 -4.79 1.83 -4.95
N LYS A 426 -5.50 0.71 -5.02
CA LYS A 426 -6.67 0.48 -4.16
C LYS A 426 -6.17 0.18 -2.75
N THR A 427 -6.77 0.78 -1.74
CA THR A 427 -6.55 0.42 -0.33
C THR A 427 -7.82 -0.19 0.22
N GLN A 428 -7.74 -0.79 1.42
CA GLN A 428 -8.92 -1.39 2.08
C GLN A 428 -10.05 -0.37 2.28
N VAL A 429 -9.71 0.90 2.48
CA VAL A 429 -10.65 1.96 2.89
C VAL A 429 -10.84 3.07 1.86
N GLY A 430 -10.07 3.07 0.77
CA GLY A 430 -10.10 4.12 -0.24
C GLY A 430 -9.04 3.91 -1.33
N VAL A 431 -8.31 4.98 -1.65
CA VAL A 431 -7.28 4.96 -2.70
C VAL A 431 -5.99 5.54 -2.16
N GLY A 432 -4.87 4.97 -2.59
CA GLY A 432 -3.54 5.46 -2.27
C GLY A 432 -2.86 6.04 -3.51
N LEU A 433 -2.14 7.13 -3.35
CA LEU A 433 -1.27 7.71 -4.37
C LEU A 433 0.18 7.54 -3.94
N SER A 434 1.03 7.13 -4.87
CA SER A 434 2.47 7.12 -4.67
C SER A 434 3.10 8.11 -5.63
N LEU A 435 3.78 9.10 -5.07
CA LEU A 435 4.34 10.25 -5.77
C LEU A 435 5.83 10.38 -5.45
N THR A 436 6.53 11.16 -6.26
CA THR A 436 7.89 11.63 -6.01
C THR A 436 7.89 13.13 -5.93
N TRP A 437 8.60 13.66 -4.94
CA TRP A 437 8.96 15.07 -4.83
C TRP A 437 10.43 15.26 -5.20
N SER A 438 10.70 16.28 -6.00
CA SER A 438 12.05 16.67 -6.44
C SER A 438 12.33 18.12 -6.04
N GLY A 439 12.97 18.32 -4.88
CA GLY A 439 13.35 19.65 -4.38
C GLY A 439 14.84 19.78 -4.06
N ARG A 440 15.20 20.72 -3.17
CA ARG A 440 16.60 21.06 -2.84
C ARG A 440 17.08 20.31 -1.60
N GLN A 441 16.31 20.42 -0.52
CA GLN A 441 16.46 19.69 0.72
C GLN A 441 16.07 18.23 0.53
N TYR A 442 14.97 17.97 -0.20
CA TYR A 442 14.47 16.64 -0.51
C TYR A 442 14.62 16.37 -2.02
N PRO A 443 15.84 16.08 -2.52
CA PRO A 443 16.08 15.93 -3.95
C PRO A 443 15.40 14.70 -4.56
N LEU A 444 15.12 13.70 -3.74
CA LEU A 444 14.21 12.60 -4.01
C LEU A 444 13.43 12.32 -2.73
N LEU A 445 12.11 12.44 -2.76
CA LEU A 445 11.25 12.09 -1.64
C LEU A 445 10.05 11.32 -2.16
N LEU A 446 9.93 10.06 -1.73
CA LEU A 446 8.75 9.25 -2.03
C LEU A 446 7.62 9.69 -1.11
N VAL A 447 6.52 10.15 -1.68
CA VAL A 447 5.36 10.65 -0.94
C VAL A 447 4.18 9.70 -1.16
N ASP A 448 3.70 9.09 -0.08
CA ASP A 448 2.48 8.29 -0.06
C ASP A 448 1.31 9.13 0.47
N ILE A 449 0.18 9.08 -0.23
CA ILE A 449 -1.06 9.76 0.16
C ILE A 449 -2.19 8.75 0.20
N ASP A 450 -2.85 8.59 1.34
CA ASP A 450 -4.04 7.75 1.48
C ASP A 450 -5.30 8.64 1.54
N ILE A 451 -6.19 8.47 0.56
CA ILE A 451 -7.45 9.21 0.42
C ILE A 451 -8.61 8.29 0.78
N VAL A 452 -9.35 8.65 1.83
CA VAL A 452 -10.45 7.88 2.39
C VAL A 452 -11.76 8.65 2.24
N LEU A 453 -12.76 8.00 1.67
CA LEU A 453 -14.11 8.56 1.63
C LEU A 453 -14.81 8.38 2.97
N THR A 454 -15.43 9.45 3.46
CA THR A 454 -16.13 9.45 4.74
C THR A 454 -17.52 10.03 4.64
N ILE A 455 -18.42 9.51 5.48
CA ILE A 455 -19.80 9.98 5.62
C ILE A 455 -19.97 10.47 7.06
N ARG A 456 -20.57 11.65 7.24
CA ARG A 456 -20.85 12.19 8.58
C ARG A 456 -21.94 11.37 9.27
N ALA A 457 -21.71 11.00 10.52
CA ALA A 457 -22.65 10.28 11.37
C ALA A 457 -22.73 10.88 12.78
N LYS A 458 -23.85 10.64 13.49
CA LYS A 458 -24.01 11.03 14.89
C LYS A 458 -23.10 10.16 15.76
N TRP A 459 -22.57 10.74 16.84
CA TRP A 459 -21.89 9.94 17.88
C TRP A 459 -22.80 8.81 18.38
N PRO A 460 -22.33 7.55 18.44
CA PRO A 460 -23.17 6.42 18.85
C PRO A 460 -23.65 6.59 20.29
N ASP A 461 -24.96 6.48 20.52
CA ASP A 461 -25.57 6.72 21.85
C ASP A 461 -25.11 5.69 22.90
N ASN A 462 -24.67 4.50 22.46
CA ASN A 462 -24.12 3.44 23.29
C ASN A 462 -22.62 3.57 23.61
N LEU A 463 -21.91 4.55 23.03
CA LEU A 463 -20.49 4.79 23.27
C LEU A 463 -20.28 6.07 24.07
N SER A 464 -19.67 5.94 25.25
CA SER A 464 -19.27 7.10 26.04
C SER A 464 -18.19 7.90 25.30
N LYS A 465 -18.32 9.23 25.35
CA LYS A 465 -17.29 10.11 24.81
C LYS A 465 -16.06 10.08 25.72
N PRO A 466 -14.85 9.88 25.18
CA PRO A 466 -13.64 9.89 25.99
C PRO A 466 -13.36 11.26 26.60
N LYS A 467 -12.69 11.31 27.75
CA LYS A 467 -12.51 12.57 28.50
C LYS A 467 -11.54 13.54 27.82
N LEU A 468 -10.62 13.02 27.01
CA LEU A 468 -9.69 13.84 26.21
C LEU A 468 -10.40 14.58 25.07
N LEU A 469 -11.58 14.12 24.65
CA LEU A 469 -12.31 14.72 23.54
C LEU A 469 -13.01 16.01 23.98
N SER A 470 -12.96 17.04 23.14
CA SER A 470 -13.72 18.27 23.36
C SER A 470 -15.22 17.99 23.43
N PRO A 471 -15.96 18.57 24.40
CA PRO A 471 -17.40 18.37 24.55
C PRO A 471 -18.21 18.83 23.32
N ASN A 472 -17.64 19.73 22.50
CA ASN A 472 -18.26 20.26 21.30
C ASN A 472 -18.26 19.27 20.11
N ILE A 473 -17.50 18.18 20.19
CA ILE A 473 -17.46 17.16 19.13
C ILE A 473 -18.60 16.17 19.37
N ASN A 474 -19.62 16.25 18.52
CA ASN A 474 -20.86 15.45 18.59
C ASN A 474 -21.06 14.50 17.41
N ASN A 475 -20.16 14.56 16.42
CA ASN A 475 -20.23 13.75 15.21
C ASN A 475 -19.04 12.80 15.14
N VAL A 476 -19.27 11.64 14.55
CA VAL A 476 -18.25 10.69 14.09
C VAL A 476 -18.38 10.54 12.58
N PHE A 477 -17.56 9.69 12.00
CA PHE A 477 -17.58 9.44 10.57
C PHE A 477 -17.70 7.94 10.31
N LEU A 478 -18.23 7.59 9.14
CA LEU A 478 -18.23 6.24 8.62
C LEU A 478 -17.32 6.18 7.41
N ASN A 479 -16.55 5.11 7.29
CA ASN A 479 -15.80 4.79 6.07
C ASN A 479 -16.07 3.33 5.67
N SER A 480 -16.04 3.06 4.38
CA SER A 480 -16.10 1.69 3.86
C SER A 480 -14.82 0.94 4.21
N ILE A 481 -14.93 -0.35 4.49
CA ILE A 481 -13.80 -1.28 4.63
C ILE A 481 -13.78 -2.37 3.55
N GLY A 482 -14.56 -2.17 2.48
CA GLY A 482 -14.83 -3.21 1.49
C GLY A 482 -15.92 -4.18 1.94
N GLU A 483 -16.21 -5.19 1.10
CA GLU A 483 -17.13 -6.30 1.39
C GLU A 483 -18.53 -5.91 1.89
N ASN A 484 -18.98 -4.69 1.58
CA ASN A 484 -20.25 -4.08 2.02
C ASN A 484 -20.33 -3.67 3.46
N GLU A 485 -19.19 -3.64 4.12
CA GLU A 485 -19.11 -3.23 5.50
C GLU A 485 -18.68 -1.76 5.60
N TRP A 486 -19.23 -1.12 6.62
CA TRP A 486 -18.94 0.25 7.01
C TRP A 486 -18.47 0.23 8.47
N ARG A 487 -17.44 1.02 8.78
CA ARG A 487 -16.94 1.16 10.15
C ARG A 487 -16.97 2.61 10.61
N PHE A 488 -17.10 2.79 11.92
CA PHE A 488 -16.83 4.09 12.53
C PHE A 488 -15.36 4.46 12.39
N SER A 489 -15.13 5.69 11.95
CA SER A 489 -13.84 6.35 11.89
C SER A 489 -13.80 7.50 12.88
N PHE A 490 -12.82 7.43 13.79
CA PHE A 490 -12.56 8.46 14.79
C PHE A 490 -11.35 9.33 14.42
N ALA A 491 -10.82 9.20 13.19
CA ALA A 491 -9.59 9.88 12.77
C ALA A 491 -9.61 11.41 12.94
N ILE A 492 -10.77 12.04 12.77
CA ILE A 492 -10.95 13.49 13.00
C ILE A 492 -10.91 13.82 14.51
N ALA A 493 -11.54 13.00 15.34
CA ALA A 493 -11.51 13.14 16.80
C ALA A 493 -10.08 12.91 17.35
N GLU A 494 -9.40 11.87 16.85
CA GLU A 494 -7.98 11.59 17.14
C GLU A 494 -7.09 12.79 16.81
N ASN A 495 -7.20 13.31 15.59
CA ASN A 495 -6.42 14.45 15.13
C ASN A 495 -6.67 15.69 15.99
N HIS A 496 -7.93 15.92 16.40
CA HIS A 496 -8.26 17.02 17.31
C HIS A 496 -7.53 16.89 18.65
N ILE A 497 -7.55 15.71 19.28
CA ILE A 497 -6.82 15.46 20.54
C ILE A 497 -5.31 15.70 20.32
N MET A 498 -4.74 15.15 19.25
CA MET A 498 -3.31 15.28 18.97
C MET A 498 -2.88 16.74 18.73
N LYS A 499 -3.72 17.56 18.07
CA LYS A 499 -3.45 18.99 17.86
C LYS A 499 -3.51 19.82 19.13
N THR A 500 -4.35 19.45 20.09
CA THR A 500 -4.50 20.18 21.36
C THR A 500 -3.52 19.72 22.44
N LEU A 501 -2.69 18.69 22.17
CA LEU A 501 -1.68 18.24 23.12
C LEU A 501 -0.68 19.37 23.47
N PRO A 502 -0.42 19.59 24.78
CA PRO A 502 0.70 20.42 25.21
C PRO A 502 2.03 19.87 24.68
N GLU A 503 3.02 20.75 24.50
CA GLU A 503 4.31 20.42 23.89
C GLU A 503 5.00 19.22 24.57
N ASP A 504 5.01 19.16 25.90
CA ASP A 504 5.64 18.06 26.63
C ASP A 504 4.96 16.70 26.40
N HIS A 505 3.63 16.67 26.26
CA HIS A 505 2.90 15.43 25.97
C HIS A 505 3.13 14.99 24.51
N ARG A 506 3.18 15.95 23.59
CA ARG A 506 3.54 15.71 22.20
C ARG A 506 4.96 15.16 22.08
N LEU A 507 5.90 15.68 22.87
CA LEU A 507 7.28 15.20 22.92
C LEU A 507 7.35 13.73 23.37
N VAL A 508 6.59 13.34 24.40
CA VAL A 508 6.49 11.94 24.83
C VAL A 508 5.98 11.06 23.68
N PHE A 509 4.88 11.47 23.02
CA PHE A 509 4.33 10.72 21.90
C PHE A 509 5.33 10.57 20.74
N LEU A 510 6.00 11.66 20.35
CA LEU A 510 7.02 11.65 19.30
C LEU A 510 8.21 10.76 19.67
N ALA A 511 8.63 10.74 20.93
CA ALA A 511 9.69 9.85 21.40
C ALA A 511 9.26 8.38 21.34
N CYS A 512 8.04 8.03 21.74
CA CYS A 512 7.50 6.68 21.58
C CYS A 512 7.37 6.30 20.09
N LYS A 513 6.95 7.24 19.24
CA LYS A 513 6.88 7.04 17.79
C LYS A 513 8.27 6.82 17.20
N MET A 514 9.30 7.52 17.70
CA MET A 514 10.69 7.32 17.30
C MET A 514 11.22 5.94 17.69
N VAL A 515 10.88 5.44 18.88
CA VAL A 515 11.18 4.05 19.29
C VAL A 515 10.60 3.07 18.25
N LEU A 516 9.31 3.19 17.92
CA LEU A 516 8.70 2.31 16.91
C LEU A 516 9.30 2.52 15.52
N ALA A 517 9.58 3.76 15.12
CA ALA A 517 10.15 4.05 13.81
C ALA A 517 11.58 3.53 13.65
N SER A 518 12.38 3.48 14.73
CA SER A 518 13.70 2.85 14.73
C SER A 518 13.67 1.33 14.46
N LEU A 519 12.48 0.73 14.63
CA LEU A 519 12.20 -0.68 14.37
C LEU A 519 11.43 -0.89 13.07
N LYS A 520 11.01 0.18 12.37
CA LYS A 520 10.28 0.05 11.09
C LYS A 520 11.25 0.09 9.92
N VAL A 521 10.89 -0.64 8.87
CA VAL A 521 11.64 -0.67 7.61
C VAL A 521 10.70 -0.39 6.48
N GLU A 522 10.98 0.66 5.73
CA GLU A 522 10.10 1.07 4.66
C GLU A 522 10.22 0.17 3.43
N GLY A 523 9.09 0.01 2.73
CA GLY A 523 8.96 -0.88 1.58
C GLY A 523 9.82 -0.49 0.39
N TRP A 524 10.24 0.76 0.29
CA TRP A 524 11.10 1.28 -0.78
C TRP A 524 12.60 1.10 -0.51
N VAL A 525 12.99 0.76 0.73
CA VAL A 525 14.41 0.57 1.08
C VAL A 525 14.99 -0.62 0.29
N PRO A 526 16.21 -0.52 -0.29
CA PRO A 526 16.78 -1.61 -1.06
C PRO A 526 17.04 -2.85 -0.20
N ARG A 527 16.88 -4.03 -0.81
CA ARG A 527 16.92 -5.33 -0.11
C ARG A 527 18.21 -5.52 0.71
N GLN A 528 19.37 -5.05 0.24
CA GLN A 528 20.62 -5.19 0.99
C GLN A 528 20.61 -4.40 2.31
N ILE A 529 19.93 -3.25 2.32
CA ILE A 529 19.80 -2.41 3.52
C ILE A 529 18.70 -2.96 4.40
N LYS A 530 17.57 -3.37 3.81
CA LYS A 530 16.52 -4.09 4.54
C LYS A 530 17.09 -5.25 5.33
N LYS A 531 18.09 -5.99 4.81
CA LYS A 531 18.77 -7.09 5.54
C LYS A 531 19.44 -6.71 6.86
N GLN A 532 19.71 -5.43 7.12
CA GLN A 532 20.15 -4.96 8.43
C GLN A 532 19.00 -4.74 9.41
N PHE A 533 17.79 -4.60 8.87
CA PHE A 533 16.56 -4.32 9.60
C PHE A 533 15.50 -5.43 9.35
N THR A 534 15.88 -6.58 8.77
CA THR A 534 15.01 -7.55 8.03
C THR A 534 13.94 -8.23 8.86
N TYR A 535 14.04 -8.08 10.16
CA TYR A 535 13.24 -8.79 11.13
C TYR A 535 11.79 -8.29 11.17
N TRP A 536 11.57 -7.11 10.59
CA TRP A 536 10.30 -6.39 10.58
C TRP A 536 9.59 -6.40 9.22
N ASP A 537 10.14 -7.08 8.21
CA ASP A 537 9.45 -7.25 6.93
C ASP A 537 8.26 -8.20 7.09
N ALA A 538 7.07 -7.63 6.97
CA ALA A 538 5.78 -8.30 7.11
C ALA A 538 5.59 -9.53 6.20
N ARG A 539 6.47 -9.77 5.22
CA ARG A 539 6.31 -10.88 4.27
C ARG A 539 7.25 -12.07 4.44
N GLN A 540 8.37 -11.98 5.18
CA GLN A 540 9.33 -13.10 5.26
C GLN A 540 9.98 -13.39 6.62
N PHE A 541 9.85 -12.53 7.65
CA PHE A 541 10.40 -12.83 8.99
C PHE A 541 9.44 -12.43 10.12
N ARG A 542 9.56 -13.13 11.25
CA ARG A 542 8.49 -13.42 12.23
C ARG A 542 8.09 -12.28 13.18
N ILE A 543 8.41 -11.02 12.89
CA ILE A 543 8.19 -9.95 13.88
C ILE A 543 7.52 -8.75 13.23
N LYS A 544 6.40 -8.32 13.81
CA LYS A 544 5.68 -7.11 13.41
C LYS A 544 5.72 -6.16 14.61
N PRO A 545 6.38 -4.99 14.52
CA PRO A 545 6.43 -4.08 15.65
C PRO A 545 5.00 -3.59 15.95
N PRO A 546 4.70 -3.14 17.18
CA PRO A 546 3.38 -2.63 17.49
C PRO A 546 2.90 -1.58 16.48
N GLY A 547 1.63 -1.68 16.08
CA GLY A 547 1.03 -0.76 15.11
C GLY A 547 0.97 0.68 15.64
N GLY A 548 0.96 1.66 14.72
CA GLY A 548 0.77 3.07 15.09
C GLY A 548 -0.56 3.32 15.82
N PHE A 549 -1.59 2.55 15.46
CA PHE A 549 -2.87 2.52 16.17
C PHE A 549 -2.70 2.13 17.65
N SER A 550 -2.01 1.03 17.95
CA SER A 550 -1.77 0.56 19.32
C SER A 550 -1.02 1.58 20.17
N LEU A 551 0.00 2.24 19.59
CA LEU A 551 0.72 3.31 20.27
C LEU A 551 -0.20 4.48 20.64
N LYS A 552 -1.00 4.95 19.67
CA LYS A 552 -1.93 6.08 19.91
C LYS A 552 -2.98 5.71 20.95
N ASN A 553 -3.51 4.49 20.88
CA ASN A 553 -4.49 3.96 21.82
C ASN A 553 -3.94 3.92 23.26
N ALA A 554 -2.77 3.32 23.46
CA ALA A 554 -2.12 3.25 24.76
C ALA A 554 -1.74 4.64 25.27
N PHE A 555 -1.24 5.52 24.41
CA PHE A 555 -0.91 6.89 24.77
C PHE A 555 -2.14 7.68 25.26
N PHE A 556 -3.29 7.56 24.59
CA PHE A 556 -4.52 8.24 25.03
C PHE A 556 -5.04 7.72 26.36
N LEU A 557 -5.03 6.40 26.60
CA LEU A 557 -5.41 5.85 27.90
C LEU A 557 -4.46 6.29 29.01
N GLU A 558 -3.15 6.20 28.76
CA GLU A 558 -2.13 6.66 29.70
C GLU A 558 -2.30 8.15 30.01
N LEU A 559 -2.54 8.97 28.99
CA LEU A 559 -2.75 10.40 29.15
C LEU A 559 -4.03 10.69 29.95
N GLU A 560 -5.15 10.05 29.63
CA GLU A 560 -6.42 10.26 30.32
C GLU A 560 -6.32 9.93 31.83
N GLU A 561 -5.64 8.83 32.18
CA GLU A 561 -5.44 8.43 33.57
C GLU A 561 -4.48 9.35 34.32
N THR A 562 -3.53 9.97 33.62
CA THR A 562 -2.43 10.73 34.23
C THR A 562 -2.63 12.24 34.25
N ILE A 563 -3.62 12.79 33.52
CA ILE A 563 -3.91 14.24 33.49
C ILE A 563 -4.11 14.86 34.88
N LYS A 564 -4.70 14.11 35.82
CA LYS A 564 -4.91 14.55 37.22
C LYS A 564 -3.79 14.11 38.17
N ASN A 565 -2.83 13.32 37.70
CA ASN A 565 -1.82 12.71 38.52
C ASN A 565 -0.55 13.58 38.58
N LEU A 566 -0.32 14.23 39.73
CA LEU A 566 0.89 15.00 39.99
C LEU A 566 2.17 14.15 39.91
N SER A 567 2.09 12.82 40.12
CA SER A 567 3.27 11.94 40.02
C SER A 567 3.76 11.78 38.59
N TRP A 568 2.86 11.72 37.60
CA TRP A 568 3.24 11.63 36.19
C TRP A 568 3.96 12.90 35.72
N ARG A 569 3.58 14.06 36.27
CA ARG A 569 4.30 15.32 36.00
C ARG A 569 5.75 15.30 36.50
N LYS A 570 6.01 14.63 37.63
CA LYS A 570 7.34 14.48 38.24
C LYS A 570 8.23 13.46 37.53
N LYS A 571 7.66 12.60 36.67
CA LYS A 571 8.42 11.63 35.88
C LYS A 571 9.33 12.35 34.86
N THR A 572 10.53 11.80 34.69
CA THR A 572 11.44 12.11 33.58
C THR A 572 10.81 11.75 32.24
N LEU A 573 11.35 12.29 31.14
CA LEU A 573 10.87 11.97 29.80
C LEU A 573 10.95 10.46 29.50
N LEU A 574 12.02 9.80 29.93
CA LEU A 574 12.18 8.35 29.77
C LEU A 574 11.13 7.55 30.55
N GLU A 575 10.85 7.92 31.79
CA GLU A 575 9.81 7.26 32.61
C GLU A 575 8.40 7.43 32.04
N LYS A 576 8.13 8.55 31.36
CA LYS A 576 6.88 8.77 30.62
C LYS A 576 6.79 7.89 29.38
N ILE A 577 7.89 7.75 28.64
CA ILE A 577 7.97 6.82 27.49
C ILE A 577 7.75 5.38 27.96
N GLN A 578 8.45 4.96 29.01
CA GLN A 578 8.30 3.64 29.62
C GLN A 578 6.86 3.37 30.02
N SER A 579 6.15 4.33 30.63
CA SER A 579 4.76 4.11 31.06
C SER A 579 3.78 3.93 29.89
N VAL A 580 4.01 4.57 28.74
CA VAL A 580 3.22 4.31 27.53
C VAL A 580 3.44 2.88 27.02
N PHE A 581 4.68 2.39 26.97
CA PHE A 581 4.94 1.01 26.57
C PHE A 581 4.46 -0.01 27.60
N GLN A 582 4.51 0.31 28.89
CA GLN A 582 3.91 -0.49 29.96
C GLN A 582 2.40 -0.62 29.75
N ARG A 583 1.73 0.49 29.39
CA ARG A 583 0.30 0.51 29.07
C ARG A 583 -0.02 -0.42 27.91
N MET A 584 0.79 -0.41 26.85
CA MET A 584 0.63 -1.32 25.71
C MET A 584 0.69 -2.80 26.16
N CYS A 585 1.58 -3.15 27.09
CA CYS A 585 1.68 -4.51 27.65
C CYS A 585 0.41 -4.91 28.44
N ILE A 586 -0.17 -4.00 29.21
CA ILE A 586 -1.42 -4.25 29.95
C ILE A 586 -2.57 -4.49 28.97
N GLN A 587 -2.63 -3.73 27.88
CA GLN A 587 -3.62 -3.94 26.84
C GLN A 587 -3.49 -5.32 26.21
N ASP A 588 -2.26 -5.75 25.88
CA ASP A 588 -2.01 -7.12 25.38
C ASP A 588 -2.50 -8.18 26.37
N ASN A 589 -2.17 -8.07 27.66
CA ASN A 589 -2.57 -9.06 28.66
C ASN A 589 -4.08 -9.12 28.92
N ASN A 590 -4.81 -8.03 28.67
CA ASN A 590 -6.27 -7.98 28.78
C ASN A 590 -7.01 -8.38 27.49
N THR A 591 -6.30 -8.62 26.37
CA THR A 591 -6.87 -9.16 25.11
C THR A 591 -7.12 -10.67 25.19
N VAL A 592 -7.93 -11.13 26.15
CA VAL A 592 -8.02 -12.56 26.55
C VAL A 592 -9.08 -13.37 25.79
N ARG A 593 -9.78 -12.86 24.76
CA ARG A 593 -10.78 -13.71 24.05
C ARG A 593 -10.55 -13.96 22.57
N ASP A 594 -10.07 -13.00 21.78
CA ASP A 594 -9.92 -13.20 20.31
C ASP A 594 -8.75 -12.42 19.65
N GLY A 595 -7.79 -11.91 20.43
CA GLY A 595 -6.64 -11.15 19.88
C GLY A 595 -7.00 -9.77 19.30
N ARG A 596 -8.05 -9.11 19.80
CA ARG A 596 -8.47 -7.75 19.42
C ARG A 596 -8.23 -6.77 20.57
N ILE A 597 -7.77 -5.56 20.24
CA ILE A 597 -7.55 -4.48 21.22
C ILE A 597 -8.76 -3.55 21.17
N ALA A 598 -9.32 -3.21 22.34
CA ALA A 598 -10.38 -2.20 22.45
C ALA A 598 -9.84 -0.81 22.06
N ALA A 599 -10.54 -0.14 21.15
CA ALA A 599 -10.21 1.23 20.76
C ALA A 599 -10.57 2.24 21.86
N TYR A 600 -9.78 3.31 21.97
CA TYR A 600 -9.97 4.38 22.94
C TYR A 600 -11.36 5.04 22.82
N PHE A 601 -11.90 5.14 21.60
CA PHE A 601 -13.21 5.72 21.32
C PHE A 601 -14.37 4.70 21.35
N GLY A 602 -14.09 3.44 21.70
CA GLY A 602 -15.08 2.38 21.88
C GLY A 602 -15.18 1.36 20.74
N GLY A 603 -15.72 0.17 21.08
CA GLY A 603 -15.93 -0.97 20.18
C GLY A 603 -14.77 -1.97 20.10
N ASP A 604 -15.08 -3.18 19.61
CA ASP A 604 -14.08 -4.17 19.19
C ASP A 604 -13.51 -3.74 17.84
N THR A 605 -12.30 -3.19 17.83
CA THR A 605 -11.61 -2.88 16.58
C THR A 605 -10.69 -4.02 16.17
N GLU A 606 -10.69 -4.28 14.86
CA GLU A 606 -9.71 -4.95 13.98
C GLU A 606 -8.82 -6.04 14.62
N LYS A 607 -8.55 -7.13 13.90
CA LYS A 607 -7.43 -8.01 14.24
C LYS A 607 -6.13 -7.21 14.10
N SER A 608 -5.80 -6.37 15.07
CA SER A 608 -4.42 -5.96 15.25
C SER A 608 -3.70 -7.28 15.49
N PRO A 609 -2.65 -7.63 14.72
CA PRO A 609 -1.67 -8.53 15.29
C PRO A 609 -1.34 -7.90 16.65
N LEU A 610 -1.40 -8.72 17.70
CA LEU A 610 -1.11 -8.36 19.09
C LEU A 610 0.01 -7.31 19.15
N CYS A 611 0.17 -6.52 20.22
CA CYS A 611 1.39 -5.72 20.33
C CYS A 611 2.62 -6.64 20.59
N SER A 612 2.81 -7.70 19.79
CA SER A 612 4.00 -8.53 19.70
C SER A 612 5.21 -7.63 19.66
N GLY A 613 6.06 -7.80 20.66
CA GLY A 613 7.24 -6.97 20.88
C GLY A 613 7.07 -5.80 21.85
N ALA A 614 5.86 -5.38 22.26
CA ALA A 614 5.68 -4.30 23.23
C ALA A 614 6.27 -4.65 24.61
N ALA A 615 6.04 -5.88 25.09
CA ALA A 615 6.65 -6.39 26.32
C ALA A 615 8.18 -6.43 26.24
N VAL A 616 8.72 -6.80 25.07
CA VAL A 616 10.16 -6.85 24.82
C VAL A 616 10.75 -5.43 24.75
N ILE A 617 10.09 -4.51 24.04
CA ILE A 617 10.48 -3.10 23.99
C ILE A 617 10.47 -2.51 25.40
N TYR A 618 9.40 -2.75 26.17
CA TYR A 618 9.27 -2.26 27.54
C TYR A 618 10.39 -2.79 28.44
N SER A 619 10.64 -4.10 28.44
CA SER A 619 11.68 -4.71 29.28
C SER A 619 13.07 -4.16 28.96
N ILE A 620 13.37 -3.89 27.68
CA ILE A 620 14.63 -3.27 27.26
C ILE A 620 14.68 -1.80 27.69
N LEU A 621 13.61 -1.02 27.48
CA LEU A 621 13.54 0.37 27.90
C LEU A 621 13.69 0.54 29.41
N GLU A 622 13.21 -0.40 30.23
CA GLU A 622 13.44 -0.41 31.68
C GLU A 622 14.93 -0.52 32.06
N THR A 623 15.75 -1.13 31.19
CA THR A 623 17.20 -1.21 31.42
C THR A 623 17.93 0.10 31.18
N PHE A 624 17.30 1.10 30.55
CA PHE A 624 17.92 2.39 30.27
C PHE A 624 17.94 3.24 31.55
N LYS A 625 18.82 2.91 32.49
CA LYS A 625 19.02 3.74 33.68
C LYS A 625 19.80 5.00 33.31
N GLU A 626 19.31 6.16 33.75
CA GLU A 626 19.95 7.47 33.68
C GLU A 626 20.61 7.81 32.33
N ILE A 627 19.80 8.11 31.33
CA ILE A 627 20.26 8.89 30.16
C ILE A 627 20.66 10.27 30.71
N SER A 628 21.97 10.55 30.74
CA SER A 628 22.58 11.54 31.65
C SER A 628 21.90 12.93 31.64
N LYS A 629 21.75 13.49 32.85
CA LYS A 629 21.30 14.86 33.18
C LYS A 629 22.19 16.00 32.63
N ASN A 630 23.09 15.73 31.69
CA ASN A 630 24.08 16.70 31.21
C ASN A 630 23.53 17.63 30.11
N ASN A 631 22.37 18.24 30.37
CA ASN A 631 21.99 19.55 29.86
C ASN A 631 20.74 20.06 30.61
N LYS A 632 20.94 20.55 31.85
CA LYS A 632 20.02 21.41 32.63
C LYS A 632 18.52 21.19 32.35
N GLU A 633 17.97 20.04 32.76
CA GLU A 633 16.52 19.86 32.87
C GLU A 633 16.02 20.50 34.16
N SER A 634 15.88 21.83 34.17
CA SER A 634 14.99 22.52 35.10
C SER A 634 13.87 23.16 34.30
N ILE A 635 12.72 22.49 34.23
CA ILE A 635 11.47 23.11 33.81
C ILE A 635 11.13 24.14 34.90
N LYS A 636 11.40 25.42 34.63
CA LYS A 636 10.79 26.50 35.42
C LYS A 636 9.32 26.54 35.01
N TYR A 637 8.47 26.03 35.90
CA TYR A 637 7.05 26.36 35.88
C TYR A 637 6.93 27.84 36.26
N GLU A 638 6.66 28.70 35.29
CA GLU A 638 6.00 29.98 35.61
C GLU A 638 4.50 29.73 35.69
N ILE A 639 3.94 30.15 36.82
CA ILE A 639 2.58 29.88 37.32
C ILE A 639 1.53 30.57 36.47
#